data_AF-A0A9D1F0D2-F1
#
_entry.id   AF-A0A9D1F0D2-F1
#
_cell.length_a   1.000
_cell.length_b   1.000
_cell.length_c   1.000
_cell.angle_alpha   90.00
_cell.angle_beta   90.00
_cell.angle_gamma   90.00
#
_symmetry.space_group_name_H-M   'P 1'
#
loop_
_entity.id
_entity.type
_entity.pdbx_description
1 polymer ?
#
loop_
_entity_poly.entity_id
_entity_poly.type
_entity_poly.pdbx_seq_one_letter_code
_entity_poly.pdbx_strand_id
1 'polypeptide(L)'
;GYIKVNDSVSSVKFISSILVKKVNNDAVISYWSKFNEHCPIVVNGKVKDNTVSIAYRMKRDDAGKFSVDSNLIGKVCIFFPTDQKSDLRFHINAPFASTVARDNIRYCDENDKLIEALANLCVESLYYFRGVKMLDYSVYEALPTIRDFNNNPNSRYKIFAEKIKTEFEAEKLFITEQGDYQKFSDVMWASTDIKIILPSLELGHYYQKNWLPRFTATSRTEFFIDQFKIKEFTIEDFIDSLEEDPHFFDALFSVQNAQYFRTLYLLFAHSDKRETYQSWFDKKTSRNKTLSAVAFILCEDKKLHSIKDNLFLRTDYQPKHYLKNPIYVDISLKDNTQDKNIKNFLLSIGVQEMSELVDTEAGLSNDTDSDSVVWLDILEQFKNNPESILQYKDRNIFLARRVNDDKEKIYRVRATECCWSKEVAFFYDDKYIFAEDYYTDIKENLPDIKEVFVKLGGKVTPEIIETYLYDDYPMFSFLKRERERYDTCIRTDYTIDGFKWSKLKEISVNNLFDVALLLWNLVLKYNNKNILHIVYKANASANEQNNLESSLVYYLKRTPWVPTKSGYKCPYEFKDDDLHEEFKYETPSLLLEAISKRPNDMVEQLKSKGIEDENTLFLAGCDAEEQQLAREYIEKLRSQKQKAGKSLTELSESSDREQLLEEDDDDDYGVSHKSKNLDKRRIKLEKEFDDREQETICMNKVTLKVLGKPNSDEKNFVRNEYGSRCQICNAEGILTAKGKRYFEAINIFNTGKLDDSLQIKLDLGWNTLSLCPNCAAKFKYSQLTISNLIEQVQNIDINSVQSDFFDISIKLENKPTTIHFTPKHLLALQVAIKKIKEIETDGTF
;
A
#
# COMPACT_ATOMS: atom_id res chain seq x y z
N GLY A 1 24.58 46.42 -64.78
CA GLY A 1 24.51 45.17 -64.00
C GLY A 1 23.78 44.12 -64.81
N TYR A 2 23.91 42.84 -64.46
CA TYR A 2 23.18 41.74 -65.11
C TYR A 2 22.77 40.68 -64.10
N ILE A 3 21.78 39.87 -64.44
CA ILE A 3 21.36 38.69 -63.68
C ILE A 3 21.66 37.46 -64.55
N LYS A 4 22.33 36.46 -63.97
CA LYS A 4 22.60 35.17 -64.63
C LYS A 4 22.08 34.04 -63.76
N VAL A 5 21.26 33.18 -64.35
CA VAL A 5 20.83 31.92 -63.73
C VAL A 5 21.75 30.81 -64.24
N ASN A 6 22.19 29.95 -63.33
CA ASN A 6 22.95 28.75 -63.66
C ASN A 6 22.27 27.54 -63.00
N ASP A 7 21.87 26.56 -63.80
CA ASP A 7 21.17 25.36 -63.34
C ASP A 7 22.12 24.16 -63.15
N SER A 8 23.41 24.32 -63.43
CA SER A 8 24.44 23.27 -63.33
C SER A 8 25.42 23.56 -62.19
N VAL A 9 24.89 23.78 -60.99
CA VAL A 9 25.69 24.23 -59.83
C VAL A 9 26.01 23.07 -58.87
N SER A 10 25.30 21.96 -59.01
CA SER A 10 25.53 20.72 -58.28
C SER A 10 25.05 19.52 -59.11
N SER A 11 25.29 18.30 -58.65
CA SER A 11 24.68 17.09 -59.22
C SER A 11 23.15 17.02 -59.02
N VAL A 12 22.59 17.89 -58.17
CA VAL A 12 21.16 17.97 -57.86
C VAL A 12 20.46 18.89 -58.85
N LYS A 13 19.61 18.31 -59.71
CA LYS A 13 19.00 18.98 -60.87
C LYS A 13 18.07 20.15 -60.54
N PHE A 14 17.49 20.18 -59.35
CA PHE A 14 16.52 21.21 -58.94
C PHE A 14 17.18 22.40 -58.22
N ILE A 15 18.51 22.42 -58.09
CA ILE A 15 19.24 23.52 -57.44
C ILE A 15 19.90 24.41 -58.50
N SER A 16 19.50 25.68 -58.51
CA SER A 16 20.09 26.73 -59.37
C SER A 16 20.85 27.76 -58.53
N SER A 17 21.84 28.42 -59.11
CA SER A 17 22.39 29.66 -58.59
C SER A 17 21.90 30.87 -59.40
N ILE A 18 21.74 31.98 -58.70
CA ILE A 18 21.41 33.27 -59.27
C ILE A 18 22.54 34.23 -58.91
N LEU A 19 23.29 34.64 -59.94
CA LEU A 19 24.31 35.68 -59.85
C LEU A 19 23.68 37.02 -60.21
N VAL A 20 23.68 37.96 -59.27
CA VAL A 20 23.27 39.34 -59.48
C VAL A 20 24.53 40.21 -59.45
N LYS A 21 24.92 40.72 -60.62
CA LYS A 21 26.01 41.70 -60.73
C LYS A 21 25.41 43.11 -60.77
N LYS A 22 25.64 43.89 -59.71
CA LYS A 22 25.21 45.29 -59.62
C LYS A 22 26.03 46.18 -60.55
N VAL A 23 25.56 47.41 -60.75
CA VAL A 23 26.22 48.39 -61.65
C VAL A 23 27.59 48.83 -61.12
N ASN A 24 27.80 48.79 -59.81
CA ASN A 24 29.05 49.13 -59.11
C ASN A 24 30.06 47.97 -59.02
N ASN A 25 29.94 46.94 -59.86
CA ASN A 25 30.76 45.70 -59.86
C ASN A 25 30.58 44.74 -58.67
N ASP A 26 29.74 45.04 -57.68
CA ASP A 26 29.40 44.06 -56.63
C ASP A 26 28.62 42.87 -57.22
N ALA A 27 29.04 41.67 -56.89
CA ALA A 27 28.41 40.42 -57.30
C ALA A 27 27.86 39.68 -56.08
N VAL A 28 26.58 39.30 -56.12
CA VAL A 28 25.94 38.48 -55.08
C VAL A 28 25.46 37.19 -55.74
N ILE A 29 25.86 36.05 -55.17
CA ILE A 29 25.39 34.72 -55.58
C ILE A 29 24.41 34.24 -54.52
N SER A 30 23.25 33.75 -54.95
CA SER A 30 22.28 33.05 -54.12
C SER A 30 21.93 31.71 -54.73
N TYR A 31 21.56 30.74 -53.90
CA TYR A 31 21.22 29.38 -54.32
C TYR A 31 19.76 29.08 -54.01
N TRP A 32 19.09 28.37 -54.91
CA TRP A 32 17.65 28.17 -54.84
C TRP A 32 17.27 26.77 -55.31
N SER A 33 16.44 26.08 -54.53
CA SER A 33 15.75 24.87 -54.96
C SER A 33 14.39 25.27 -55.54
N LYS A 34 14.14 24.94 -56.81
CA LYS A 34 12.96 25.41 -57.56
C LYS A 34 12.15 24.24 -58.07
N PHE A 35 10.84 24.30 -57.86
CA PHE A 35 9.89 23.31 -58.36
C PHE A 35 8.77 24.03 -59.10
N ASN A 36 8.29 23.44 -60.20
CA ASN A 36 7.18 23.94 -60.98
C ASN A 36 6.28 22.79 -61.43
N GLU A 37 5.00 23.10 -61.61
CA GLU A 37 3.99 22.13 -62.02
C GLU A 37 2.98 22.79 -62.95
N HIS A 38 2.49 22.00 -63.90
CA HIS A 38 1.39 22.36 -64.79
C HIS A 38 0.06 22.17 -64.05
N CYS A 39 -0.74 23.22 -63.96
CA CYS A 39 -1.94 23.28 -63.14
C CYS A 39 -3.15 23.73 -63.97
N PRO A 40 -3.79 22.83 -64.73
CA PRO A 40 -4.98 23.17 -65.48
C PRO A 40 -6.17 23.32 -64.51
N ILE A 41 -6.84 24.48 -64.53
CA ILE A 41 -8.00 24.75 -63.66
C ILE A 41 -9.24 25.07 -64.50
N VAL A 42 -10.40 24.62 -64.05
CA VAL A 42 -11.68 24.95 -64.69
C VAL A 42 -12.25 26.21 -64.05
N VAL A 43 -12.44 27.25 -64.86
CA VAL A 43 -13.04 28.53 -64.47
C VAL A 43 -14.18 28.84 -65.44
N ASN A 44 -15.41 29.00 -64.92
CA ASN A 44 -16.60 29.27 -65.72
C ASN A 44 -16.80 28.28 -66.90
N GLY A 45 -16.51 26.99 -66.68
CA GLY A 45 -16.64 25.94 -67.69
C GLY A 45 -15.53 25.89 -68.76
N LYS A 46 -14.49 26.73 -68.66
CA LYS A 46 -13.31 26.69 -69.53
C LYS A 46 -12.09 26.22 -68.77
N VAL A 47 -11.28 25.35 -69.37
CA VAL A 47 -9.97 24.96 -68.85
C VAL A 47 -8.99 26.10 -69.12
N LYS A 48 -8.42 26.67 -68.06
CA LYS A 48 -7.27 27.56 -68.14
C LYS A 48 -6.02 26.76 -67.82
N ASP A 49 -5.06 26.83 -68.72
CA ASP A 49 -3.76 26.23 -68.54
C ASP A 49 -2.84 27.21 -67.78
N ASN A 50 -2.40 26.82 -66.58
CA ASN A 50 -1.55 27.64 -65.71
C ASN A 50 -0.30 26.87 -65.27
N THR A 51 0.70 27.60 -64.79
CA THR A 51 1.89 27.03 -64.14
C THR A 51 2.02 27.59 -62.73
N VAL A 52 2.23 26.70 -61.76
CA VAL A 52 2.52 27.07 -60.37
C VAL A 52 3.98 26.74 -60.06
N SER A 53 4.59 27.46 -59.11
CA SER A 53 5.99 27.23 -58.75
C SER A 53 6.26 27.61 -57.30
N ILE A 54 7.18 26.88 -56.67
CA ILE A 54 7.71 27.19 -55.35
C ILE A 54 9.24 27.28 -55.40
N ALA A 55 9.82 28.09 -54.51
CA ALA A 55 11.28 28.22 -54.43
C ALA A 55 11.79 28.37 -52.99
N TYR A 56 12.66 27.45 -52.58
CA TYR A 56 13.37 27.47 -51.31
C TYR A 56 14.74 28.13 -51.50
N ARG A 57 15.13 29.05 -50.60
CA ARG A 57 16.50 29.56 -50.56
C ARG A 57 17.41 28.49 -49.97
N MET A 58 18.58 28.28 -50.55
CA MET A 58 19.57 27.30 -50.08
C MET A 58 20.80 28.01 -49.51
N LYS A 59 21.33 27.48 -48.41
CA LYS A 59 22.67 27.77 -47.91
C LYS A 59 23.65 26.75 -48.47
N ARG A 60 24.91 27.17 -48.63
CA ARG A 60 26.02 26.31 -48.99
C ARG A 60 27.11 26.50 -47.94
N ASP A 61 27.52 25.41 -47.29
CA ASP A 61 28.62 25.45 -46.32
C ASP A 61 29.99 25.45 -47.01
N ASP A 62 31.05 25.58 -46.21
CA ASP A 62 32.44 25.61 -46.70
C ASP A 62 32.86 24.29 -47.37
N ALA A 63 32.24 23.17 -46.98
CA ALA A 63 32.43 21.87 -47.60
C ALA A 63 31.62 21.71 -48.90
N GLY A 64 30.81 22.71 -49.26
CA GLY A 64 30.00 22.74 -50.47
C GLY A 64 28.66 22.02 -50.37
N LYS A 65 28.25 21.56 -49.18
CA LYS A 65 26.96 20.91 -48.92
C LYS A 65 25.84 21.95 -48.87
N PHE A 66 24.69 21.59 -49.44
CA PHE A 66 23.51 22.44 -49.46
C PHE A 66 22.53 22.09 -48.34
N SER A 67 21.90 23.11 -47.76
CA SER A 67 20.78 22.99 -46.81
C SER A 67 19.75 24.10 -47.06
N VAL A 68 18.50 23.91 -46.64
CA VAL A 68 17.46 24.92 -46.81
C VAL A 68 17.67 26.07 -45.81
N ASP A 69 17.47 27.30 -46.26
CA ASP A 69 17.44 28.47 -45.39
C ASP A 69 16.05 28.71 -44.83
N SER A 70 15.78 28.16 -43.65
CA SER A 70 14.52 28.31 -42.93
C SER A 70 14.21 29.76 -42.50
N ASN A 71 15.16 30.71 -42.59
CA ASN A 71 14.94 32.11 -42.20
C ASN A 71 14.40 33.01 -43.32
N LEU A 72 14.16 32.47 -44.52
CA LEU A 72 13.55 33.24 -45.60
C LEU A 72 12.12 33.64 -45.23
N ILE A 73 11.77 34.91 -45.43
CA ILE A 73 10.37 35.36 -45.42
C ILE A 73 9.84 35.19 -46.84
N GLY A 74 8.93 34.23 -47.02
CA GLY A 74 8.31 33.91 -48.29
C GLY A 74 7.56 35.09 -48.90
N LYS A 75 7.46 35.08 -50.22
CA LYS A 75 6.74 36.10 -51.00
C LYS A 75 5.71 35.41 -51.86
N VAL A 76 4.55 36.05 -51.98
CA VAL A 76 3.49 35.65 -52.91
C VAL A 76 3.68 36.43 -54.21
N CYS A 77 3.93 35.73 -55.31
CA CYS A 77 4.26 36.33 -56.59
C CYS A 77 3.16 36.09 -57.63
N ILE A 78 2.80 37.16 -58.33
CA ILE A 78 1.95 37.17 -59.54
C ILE A 78 2.78 37.76 -60.69
N PHE A 79 3.79 37.02 -61.16
CA PHE A 79 4.88 37.54 -62.02
C PHE A 79 5.88 38.48 -61.30
N PHE A 80 5.40 39.33 -60.38
CA PHE A 80 6.21 40.11 -59.44
C PHE A 80 5.75 39.88 -57.98
N PRO A 81 6.58 40.19 -56.97
CA PRO A 81 6.21 40.05 -55.56
C PRO A 81 5.06 41.00 -55.18
N THR A 82 4.09 40.49 -54.45
CA THR A 82 2.97 41.26 -53.87
C THR A 82 3.23 41.63 -52.41
N ASP A 83 2.37 42.49 -51.84
CA ASP A 83 2.34 42.81 -50.40
C ASP A 83 1.58 41.76 -49.58
N GLN A 84 0.99 40.76 -50.24
CA GLN A 84 0.32 39.66 -49.56
C GLN A 84 1.31 38.85 -48.71
N LYS A 85 0.96 38.68 -47.43
CA LYS A 85 1.71 37.84 -46.49
C LYS A 85 1.14 36.43 -46.49
N SER A 86 2.00 35.44 -46.73
CA SER A 86 1.65 34.02 -46.62
C SER A 86 2.18 33.37 -45.34
N ASP A 87 3.14 34.03 -44.67
CA ASP A 87 3.91 33.50 -43.53
C ASP A 87 4.69 32.20 -43.81
N LEU A 88 4.74 31.78 -45.08
CA LEU A 88 5.57 30.67 -45.55
C LEU A 88 7.06 31.08 -45.59
N ARG A 89 7.96 30.09 -45.52
CA ARG A 89 9.42 30.30 -45.54
C ARG A 89 10.07 29.99 -46.90
N PHE A 90 9.24 29.97 -47.94
CA PHE A 90 9.63 29.81 -49.34
C PHE A 90 8.75 30.71 -50.20
N HIS A 91 9.23 31.05 -51.39
CA HIS A 91 8.43 31.83 -52.34
C HIS A 91 7.40 30.94 -53.01
N ILE A 92 6.21 31.49 -53.25
CA ILE A 92 5.16 30.88 -54.06
C ILE A 92 4.85 31.79 -55.25
N ASN A 93 4.67 31.20 -56.42
CA ASN A 93 4.37 31.92 -57.64
C ASN A 93 3.27 31.20 -58.42
N ALA A 94 2.22 31.92 -58.76
CA ALA A 94 1.14 31.44 -59.60
C ALA A 94 0.48 32.64 -60.32
N PRO A 95 -0.27 32.43 -61.40
CA PRO A 95 -1.02 33.49 -62.08
C PRO A 95 -2.27 33.88 -61.28
N PHE A 96 -2.12 34.33 -60.03
CA PHE A 96 -3.25 34.69 -59.18
C PHE A 96 -4.01 35.90 -59.72
N ALA A 97 -5.33 35.87 -59.61
CA ALA A 97 -6.17 37.05 -59.81
C ALA A 97 -5.87 38.08 -58.71
N SER A 98 -5.49 39.30 -59.09
CA SER A 98 -5.08 40.37 -58.16
C SER A 98 -6.15 41.44 -57.94
N THR A 99 -6.01 42.23 -56.88
CA THR A 99 -6.71 43.52 -56.71
C THR A 99 -6.39 44.48 -57.86
N VAL A 100 -7.15 45.58 -57.99
CA VAL A 100 -6.89 46.61 -59.01
C VAL A 100 -5.50 47.24 -58.83
N ALA A 101 -5.09 47.47 -57.58
CA ALA A 101 -3.75 47.97 -57.24
C ALA A 101 -2.64 46.93 -57.43
N ARG A 102 -2.98 45.64 -57.60
CA ARG A 102 -2.06 44.50 -57.77
C ARG A 102 -1.10 44.26 -56.58
N ASP A 103 -1.37 44.93 -55.47
CA ASP A 103 -0.70 44.78 -54.19
C ASP A 103 -1.10 43.48 -53.47
N ASN A 104 -2.28 42.93 -53.77
CA ASN A 104 -2.83 41.75 -53.12
C ASN A 104 -3.58 40.80 -54.10
N ILE A 105 -3.83 39.56 -53.70
CA ILE A 105 -4.60 38.55 -54.44
C ILE A 105 -6.06 38.52 -53.98
N ARG A 106 -6.99 38.26 -54.91
CA ARG A 106 -8.43 38.18 -54.62
C ARG A 106 -8.79 36.91 -53.82
N TYR A 107 -9.87 36.97 -53.05
CA TYR A 107 -10.56 35.80 -52.48
C TYR A 107 -11.53 35.26 -53.53
N CYS A 108 -11.15 34.20 -54.24
CA CYS A 108 -11.96 33.57 -55.27
C CYS A 108 -11.52 32.12 -55.52
N ASP A 109 -12.47 31.30 -55.98
CA ASP A 109 -12.29 29.87 -56.28
C ASP A 109 -11.08 29.58 -57.18
N GLU A 110 -10.81 30.44 -58.18
CA GLU A 110 -9.63 30.31 -59.05
C GLU A 110 -8.31 30.38 -58.25
N ASN A 111 -8.17 31.34 -57.34
CA ASN A 111 -6.96 31.47 -56.53
C ASN A 111 -6.86 30.36 -55.48
N ASP A 112 -7.98 29.90 -54.94
CA ASP A 112 -8.00 28.83 -53.93
C ASP A 112 -7.53 27.50 -54.55
N LYS A 113 -7.94 27.19 -55.79
CA LYS A 113 -7.41 26.06 -56.57
C LYS A 113 -5.91 26.17 -56.86
N LEU A 114 -5.40 27.37 -57.20
CA LEU A 114 -3.98 27.60 -57.42
C LEU A 114 -3.16 27.44 -56.13
N ILE A 115 -3.70 27.89 -54.98
CA ILE A 115 -3.08 27.71 -53.67
C ILE A 115 -3.05 26.23 -53.28
N GLU A 116 -4.13 25.49 -53.55
CA GLU A 116 -4.15 24.05 -53.35
C GLU A 116 -3.09 23.34 -54.20
N ALA A 117 -2.96 23.70 -55.48
CA ALA A 117 -1.92 23.15 -56.36
C ALA A 117 -0.50 23.46 -55.85
N LEU A 118 -0.26 24.68 -55.37
CA LEU A 118 1.02 25.03 -54.73
C LEU A 118 1.29 24.21 -53.45
N ALA A 119 0.26 23.89 -52.69
CA ALA A 119 0.38 23.04 -51.50
C ALA A 119 0.67 21.58 -51.88
N ASN A 120 0.07 21.06 -52.96
CA ASN A 120 0.43 19.75 -53.53
C ASN A 120 1.88 19.75 -54.03
N LEU A 121 2.30 20.77 -54.78
CA LEU A 121 3.68 20.91 -55.25
C LEU A 121 4.69 21.00 -54.09
N CYS A 122 4.29 21.63 -52.97
CA CYS A 122 5.09 21.64 -51.75
C CYS A 122 5.30 20.21 -51.21
N VAL A 123 4.24 19.39 -51.18
CA VAL A 123 4.32 17.97 -50.82
C VAL A 123 5.20 17.20 -51.79
N GLU A 124 5.02 17.39 -53.10
CA GLU A 124 5.85 16.74 -54.13
C GLU A 124 7.34 17.05 -53.95
N SER A 125 7.68 18.30 -53.61
CA SER A 125 9.07 18.71 -53.38
C SER A 125 9.77 17.90 -52.29
N LEU A 126 9.04 17.39 -51.30
CA LEU A 126 9.59 16.56 -50.22
C LEU A 126 10.18 15.26 -50.78
N TYR A 127 9.57 14.68 -51.80
CA TYR A 127 10.06 13.46 -52.46
C TYR A 127 11.33 13.72 -53.26
N TYR A 128 11.46 14.90 -53.88
CA TYR A 128 12.70 15.30 -54.52
C TYR A 128 13.83 15.48 -53.51
N PHE A 129 13.58 16.18 -52.40
CA PHE A 129 14.56 16.31 -51.31
C PHE A 129 14.95 14.95 -50.73
N ARG A 130 13.97 14.07 -50.49
CA ARG A 130 14.19 12.70 -50.00
C ARG A 130 15.03 11.87 -50.96
N GLY A 131 14.71 11.92 -52.27
CA GLY A 131 15.38 11.15 -53.31
C GLY A 131 16.88 11.42 -53.43
N VAL A 132 17.33 12.60 -53.01
CA VAL A 132 18.75 12.98 -52.96
C VAL A 132 19.33 13.08 -51.54
N LYS A 133 18.63 12.52 -50.53
CA LYS A 133 19.00 12.55 -49.10
C LYS A 133 19.25 13.97 -48.55
N MET A 134 18.47 14.95 -49.02
CA MET A 134 18.48 16.34 -48.56
C MET A 134 17.23 16.73 -47.76
N LEU A 135 16.29 15.80 -47.56
CA LEU A 135 15.17 16.01 -46.64
C LEU A 135 15.72 15.87 -45.21
N ASP A 136 16.05 16.99 -44.58
CA ASP A 136 16.60 17.07 -43.22
C ASP A 136 15.86 18.13 -42.37
N TYR A 137 16.32 18.36 -41.14
CA TYR A 137 15.70 19.36 -40.25
C TYR A 137 15.70 20.79 -40.79
N SER A 138 16.64 21.16 -41.69
CA SER A 138 16.60 22.47 -42.35
C SER A 138 15.38 22.61 -43.25
N VAL A 139 14.95 21.51 -43.89
CA VAL A 139 13.71 21.45 -44.66
C VAL A 139 12.52 21.54 -43.70
N TYR A 140 12.50 20.75 -42.63
CA TYR A 140 11.38 20.72 -41.67
C TYR A 140 11.11 22.10 -41.05
N GLU A 141 12.16 22.84 -40.71
CA GLU A 141 12.04 24.20 -40.19
C GLU A 141 11.45 25.19 -41.21
N ALA A 142 11.67 24.97 -42.51
CA ALA A 142 11.11 25.79 -43.58
C ALA A 142 9.65 25.42 -43.91
N LEU A 143 9.17 24.26 -43.47
CA LEU A 143 7.77 23.87 -43.65
C LEU A 143 6.86 24.61 -42.66
N PRO A 144 5.64 24.98 -43.09
CA PRO A 144 4.63 25.49 -42.19
C PRO A 144 4.06 24.39 -41.31
N THR A 145 3.75 24.73 -40.06
CA THR A 145 3.08 23.87 -39.08
C THR A 145 1.66 24.36 -38.83
N ILE A 146 0.78 23.51 -38.30
CA ILE A 146 -0.57 23.95 -37.89
C ILE A 146 -0.51 25.12 -36.91
N ARG A 147 0.49 25.10 -36.01
CA ARG A 147 0.72 26.14 -35.00
C ARG A 147 0.98 27.52 -35.60
N ASP A 148 1.64 27.60 -36.76
CA ASP A 148 1.94 28.89 -37.42
C ASP A 148 0.64 29.66 -37.78
N PHE A 149 -0.50 28.97 -37.90
CA PHE A 149 -1.79 29.56 -38.26
C PHE A 149 -2.76 29.70 -37.08
N ASN A 150 -2.36 29.43 -35.83
CA ASN A 150 -3.26 29.53 -34.67
C ASN A 150 -3.83 30.95 -34.47
N ASN A 151 -3.02 31.98 -34.76
CA ASN A 151 -3.45 33.38 -34.65
C ASN A 151 -4.28 33.84 -35.87
N ASN A 152 -4.35 33.05 -36.94
CA ASN A 152 -5.14 33.32 -38.13
C ASN A 152 -5.69 32.01 -38.74
N PRO A 153 -6.66 31.36 -38.08
CA PRO A 153 -7.13 30.03 -38.47
C PRO A 153 -7.83 29.99 -39.83
N ASN A 154 -8.33 31.14 -40.31
CA ASN A 154 -8.97 31.29 -41.62
C ASN A 154 -7.97 31.64 -42.74
N SER A 155 -6.66 31.58 -42.47
CA SER A 155 -5.65 31.76 -43.50
C SER A 155 -5.79 30.71 -44.59
N ARG A 156 -5.95 31.13 -45.84
CA ARG A 156 -5.97 30.24 -47.01
C ARG A 156 -4.66 29.46 -47.22
N TYR A 157 -3.57 29.86 -46.58
CA TYR A 157 -2.27 29.15 -46.64
C TYR A 157 -2.17 28.02 -45.61
N LYS A 158 -3.15 27.88 -44.71
CA LYS A 158 -3.21 26.78 -43.74
C LYS A 158 -3.22 25.40 -44.41
N ILE A 159 -3.77 25.31 -45.62
CA ILE A 159 -3.79 24.09 -46.44
C ILE A 159 -2.41 23.47 -46.67
N PHE A 160 -1.34 24.30 -46.69
CA PHE A 160 0.04 23.77 -46.78
C PHE A 160 0.39 22.93 -45.56
N ALA A 161 0.14 23.45 -44.35
CA ALA A 161 0.42 22.73 -43.11
C ALA A 161 -0.46 21.46 -42.98
N GLU A 162 -1.72 21.53 -43.40
CA GLU A 162 -2.65 20.39 -43.37
C GLU A 162 -2.21 19.26 -44.31
N LYS A 163 -1.85 19.58 -45.56
CA LYS A 163 -1.35 18.58 -46.52
C LYS A 163 0.01 18.01 -46.12
N ILE A 164 0.94 18.84 -45.66
CA ILE A 164 2.25 18.37 -45.16
C ILE A 164 2.05 17.41 -43.98
N LYS A 165 1.21 17.78 -43.02
CA LYS A 165 0.93 16.91 -41.86
C LYS A 165 0.34 15.57 -42.31
N THR A 166 -0.66 15.60 -43.18
CA THR A 166 -1.30 14.39 -43.72
C THR A 166 -0.28 13.50 -44.43
N GLU A 167 0.62 14.09 -45.23
CA GLU A 167 1.64 13.34 -45.95
C GLU A 167 2.65 12.69 -45.00
N PHE A 168 3.15 13.42 -44.00
CA PHE A 168 4.09 12.88 -43.02
C PHE A 168 3.47 11.77 -42.14
N GLU A 169 2.16 11.82 -41.90
CA GLU A 169 1.43 10.75 -41.19
C GLU A 169 1.32 9.47 -42.04
N ALA A 170 1.22 9.58 -43.37
CA ALA A 170 1.02 8.45 -44.28
C ALA A 170 2.33 7.82 -44.79
N GLU A 171 3.35 8.65 -45.04
CA GLU A 171 4.50 8.30 -45.87
C GLU A 171 5.84 8.33 -45.13
N LYS A 172 6.86 7.71 -45.75
CA LYS A 172 8.22 7.62 -45.19
C LYS A 172 8.98 8.93 -45.36
N LEU A 173 8.68 9.92 -44.52
CA LEU A 173 9.23 11.27 -44.62
C LEU A 173 10.03 11.71 -43.39
N PHE A 174 9.97 11.00 -42.26
CA PHE A 174 10.77 11.30 -41.07
C PHE A 174 12.21 10.79 -41.22
N ILE A 175 13.18 11.69 -41.13
CA ILE A 175 14.60 11.36 -41.13
C ILE A 175 14.97 10.67 -39.81
N THR A 176 15.74 9.60 -39.90
CA THR A 176 16.30 8.87 -38.74
C THR A 176 17.72 9.34 -38.44
N GLU A 177 18.24 8.99 -37.27
CA GLU A 177 19.63 9.26 -36.88
C GLU A 177 20.66 8.61 -37.84
N GLN A 178 20.26 7.56 -38.57
CA GLN A 178 21.07 6.89 -39.61
C GLN A 178 21.04 7.65 -40.95
N GLY A 179 20.18 8.66 -41.09
CA GLY A 179 19.96 9.39 -42.34
C GLY A 179 19.06 8.66 -43.34
N ASP A 180 18.26 7.69 -42.89
CA ASP A 180 17.20 7.06 -43.68
C ASP A 180 15.83 7.67 -43.35
N TYR A 181 14.77 7.20 -44.03
CA TYR A 181 13.44 7.77 -43.94
C TYR A 181 12.39 6.74 -43.53
N GLN A 182 11.59 7.06 -42.51
CA GLN A 182 10.58 6.18 -41.93
C GLN A 182 9.23 6.86 -41.80
N LYS A 183 8.19 6.04 -41.59
CA LYS A 183 6.85 6.53 -41.29
C LYS A 183 6.80 7.09 -39.88
N PHE A 184 5.83 7.98 -39.63
CA PHE A 184 5.50 8.46 -38.29
C PHE A 184 5.37 7.33 -37.26
N SER A 185 4.71 6.23 -37.62
CA SER A 185 4.50 5.09 -36.72
C SER A 185 5.78 4.38 -36.30
N ASP A 186 6.86 4.54 -37.06
CA ASP A 186 8.08 3.72 -36.97
C ASP A 186 9.27 4.51 -36.41
N VAL A 187 9.01 5.74 -35.94
CA VAL A 187 10.00 6.61 -35.32
C VAL A 187 9.63 6.89 -33.85
N MET A 188 10.65 7.07 -33.04
CA MET A 188 10.53 7.55 -31.67
C MET A 188 11.57 8.65 -31.43
N TRP A 189 11.37 9.43 -30.39
CA TRP A 189 12.38 10.36 -29.92
C TRP A 189 12.71 10.07 -28.46
N ALA A 190 13.93 10.40 -28.06
CA ALA A 190 14.41 10.22 -26.71
C ALA A 190 15.57 11.19 -26.43
N SER A 191 15.86 11.40 -25.15
CA SER A 191 17.03 12.17 -24.72
C SER A 191 18.34 11.54 -25.18
N THR A 192 19.43 12.30 -25.15
CA THR A 192 20.76 11.79 -25.55
C THR A 192 21.20 10.63 -24.65
N ASP A 193 20.91 10.70 -23.35
CA ASP A 193 21.29 9.67 -22.38
C ASP A 193 20.53 8.35 -22.63
N ILE A 194 19.25 8.42 -23.00
CA ILE A 194 18.47 7.24 -23.38
C ILE A 194 19.03 6.59 -24.64
N LYS A 195 19.42 7.38 -25.64
CA LYS A 195 20.04 6.84 -26.86
C LYS A 195 21.43 6.24 -26.64
N ILE A 196 22.13 6.64 -25.57
CA ILE A 196 23.37 5.98 -25.15
C ILE A 196 23.07 4.58 -24.62
N ILE A 197 22.04 4.43 -23.78
CA ILE A 197 21.72 3.12 -23.17
C ILE A 197 20.91 2.20 -24.10
N LEU A 198 20.20 2.77 -25.08
CA LEU A 198 19.46 2.04 -26.11
C LEU A 198 19.81 2.62 -27.49
N PRO A 199 20.98 2.28 -28.05
CA PRO A 199 21.42 2.77 -29.36
C PRO A 199 20.45 2.40 -30.47
N SER A 200 20.48 3.13 -31.58
CA SER A 200 19.54 2.95 -32.69
C SER A 200 19.47 1.52 -33.25
N LEU A 201 20.59 0.78 -33.26
CA LEU A 201 20.60 -0.63 -33.71
C LEU A 201 19.74 -1.51 -32.79
N GLU A 202 19.88 -1.31 -31.48
CA GLU A 202 19.17 -2.06 -30.45
C GLU A 202 17.70 -1.66 -30.39
N LEU A 203 17.38 -0.37 -30.57
CA LEU A 203 15.99 0.08 -30.72
C LEU A 203 15.28 -0.67 -31.87
N GLY A 204 15.97 -0.82 -33.01
CA GLY A 204 15.45 -1.58 -34.14
C GLY A 204 15.22 -3.05 -33.81
N HIS A 205 16.11 -3.65 -33.01
CA HIS A 205 16.01 -5.05 -32.58
C HIS A 205 14.84 -5.28 -31.61
N TYR A 206 14.72 -4.48 -30.55
CA TYR A 206 13.72 -4.68 -29.50
C TYR A 206 12.34 -4.15 -29.86
N TYR A 207 12.26 -2.99 -30.53
CA TYR A 207 11.00 -2.28 -30.74
C TYR A 207 10.61 -2.13 -32.21
N GLN A 208 11.49 -2.50 -33.15
CA GLN A 208 11.28 -2.29 -34.60
C GLN A 208 11.01 -0.81 -34.93
N LYS A 209 11.66 0.09 -34.20
CA LYS A 209 11.57 1.56 -34.37
C LYS A 209 12.93 2.17 -34.68
N ASN A 210 12.93 3.46 -35.02
CA ASN A 210 14.13 4.24 -35.32
C ASN A 210 14.14 5.54 -34.50
N TRP A 211 15.31 5.96 -34.02
CA TRP A 211 15.43 7.26 -33.37
C TRP A 211 15.39 8.40 -34.40
N LEU A 212 14.61 9.44 -34.08
CA LEU A 212 14.77 10.74 -34.73
C LEU A 212 16.12 11.37 -34.36
N PRO A 213 16.79 12.13 -35.24
CA PRO A 213 17.99 12.88 -34.88
C PRO A 213 17.74 13.86 -33.73
N ARG A 214 18.80 14.18 -32.97
CA ARG A 214 18.72 15.17 -31.89
C ARG A 214 18.30 16.54 -32.44
N PHE A 215 17.35 17.19 -31.76
CA PHE A 215 16.96 18.58 -32.02
C PHE A 215 17.09 19.40 -30.73
N THR A 216 17.14 20.73 -30.89
CA THR A 216 17.23 21.67 -29.77
C THR A 216 15.83 22.04 -29.28
N ALA A 217 15.64 22.07 -27.96
CA ALA A 217 14.41 22.55 -27.35
C ALA A 217 14.09 23.98 -27.82
N THR A 218 12.80 24.30 -27.98
CA THR A 218 12.25 25.57 -28.49
C THR A 218 12.59 25.92 -29.94
N SER A 219 13.15 24.97 -30.70
CA SER A 219 13.40 25.15 -32.13
C SER A 219 12.14 24.97 -32.96
N ARG A 220 12.14 25.50 -34.19
CA ARG A 220 11.07 25.18 -35.16
C ARG A 220 10.99 23.70 -35.49
N THR A 221 12.11 22.98 -35.39
CA THR A 221 12.16 21.53 -35.56
C THR A 221 11.31 20.83 -34.50
N GLU A 222 11.44 21.22 -33.23
CA GLU A 222 10.59 20.70 -32.15
C GLU A 222 9.11 21.00 -32.45
N PHE A 223 8.76 22.24 -32.79
CA PHE A 223 7.37 22.59 -33.11
C PHE A 223 6.81 21.83 -34.30
N PHE A 224 7.66 21.50 -35.28
CA PHE A 224 7.29 20.64 -36.40
C PHE A 224 7.05 19.20 -35.94
N ILE A 225 7.89 18.65 -35.08
CA ILE A 225 7.76 17.28 -34.57
C ILE A 225 6.54 17.14 -33.63
N ASP A 226 6.31 18.11 -32.75
CA ASP A 226 5.26 18.12 -31.73
C ASP A 226 3.85 17.95 -32.32
N GLN A 227 3.62 18.46 -33.54
CA GLN A 227 2.30 18.38 -34.18
C GLN A 227 1.87 16.93 -34.48
N PHE A 228 2.83 15.98 -34.49
CA PHE A 228 2.58 14.57 -34.76
C PHE A 228 2.37 13.75 -33.49
N LYS A 229 2.60 14.31 -32.28
CA LYS A 229 2.50 13.57 -31.01
C LYS A 229 3.35 12.29 -30.98
N ILE A 230 4.57 12.34 -31.51
CA ILE A 230 5.53 11.22 -31.43
C ILE A 230 5.83 10.98 -29.96
N LYS A 231 5.61 9.74 -29.51
CA LYS A 231 5.87 9.33 -28.12
C LYS A 231 7.36 9.52 -27.79
N GLU A 232 7.65 10.19 -26.68
CA GLU A 232 8.98 10.18 -26.08
C GLU A 232 9.22 8.82 -25.43
N PHE A 233 10.36 8.20 -25.72
CA PHE A 233 10.82 7.04 -24.98
C PHE A 233 11.69 7.50 -23.81
N THR A 234 11.23 7.20 -22.61
CA THR A 234 11.83 7.63 -21.35
C THR A 234 12.48 6.46 -20.61
N ILE A 235 13.14 6.75 -19.49
CA ILE A 235 13.65 5.70 -18.60
C ILE A 235 12.52 4.84 -18.01
N GLU A 236 11.31 5.41 -17.87
CA GLU A 236 10.14 4.68 -17.37
C GLU A 236 9.67 3.60 -18.36
N ASP A 237 9.74 3.88 -19.67
CA ASP A 237 9.42 2.88 -20.71
C ASP A 237 10.45 1.74 -20.72
N PHE A 238 11.71 2.05 -20.44
CA PHE A 238 12.78 1.07 -20.29
C PHE A 238 12.53 0.16 -19.06
N ILE A 239 12.14 0.75 -17.92
CA ILE A 239 11.80 0.02 -16.69
C ILE A 239 10.52 -0.81 -16.88
N ASP A 240 9.51 -0.29 -17.59
CA ASP A 240 8.28 -1.02 -17.91
C ASP A 240 8.59 -2.31 -18.69
N SER A 241 9.53 -2.25 -19.63
CA SER A 241 9.96 -3.43 -20.39
C SER A 241 10.63 -4.49 -19.49
N LEU A 242 11.41 -4.05 -18.49
CA LEU A 242 12.01 -4.94 -17.49
C LEU A 242 11.00 -5.48 -16.46
N GLU A 243 9.90 -4.76 -16.23
CA GLU A 243 8.80 -5.22 -15.38
C GLU A 243 8.02 -6.35 -16.06
N GLU A 244 7.83 -6.27 -17.38
CA GLU A 244 7.22 -7.34 -18.18
C GLU A 244 8.12 -8.58 -18.27
N ASP A 245 9.42 -8.38 -18.56
CA ASP A 245 10.41 -9.46 -18.63
C ASP A 245 11.77 -8.99 -18.09
N PRO A 246 12.23 -9.51 -16.93
CA PRO A 246 13.54 -9.17 -16.37
C PRO A 246 14.74 -9.50 -17.28
N HIS A 247 14.57 -10.41 -18.25
CA HIS A 247 15.60 -10.83 -19.20
C HIS A 247 15.55 -10.08 -20.53
N PHE A 248 14.60 -9.14 -20.69
CA PHE A 248 14.35 -8.46 -21.95
C PHE A 248 15.60 -7.82 -22.55
N PHE A 249 16.51 -7.29 -21.71
CA PHE A 249 17.73 -6.61 -22.15
C PHE A 249 19.03 -7.40 -21.90
N ASP A 250 18.98 -8.71 -21.65
CA ASP A 250 20.19 -9.50 -21.34
C ASP A 250 21.25 -9.42 -22.46
N ALA A 251 20.82 -9.53 -23.72
CA ALA A 251 21.71 -9.40 -24.87
C ALA A 251 22.29 -7.98 -24.96
N LEU A 252 21.48 -6.95 -24.71
CA LEU A 252 21.91 -5.55 -24.70
C LEU A 252 22.99 -5.32 -23.65
N PHE A 253 22.82 -5.83 -22.42
CA PHE A 253 23.75 -5.61 -21.32
C PHE A 253 25.07 -6.37 -21.48
N SER A 254 25.06 -7.55 -22.13
CA SER A 254 26.22 -8.44 -22.25
C SER A 254 27.44 -7.85 -22.98
N VAL A 255 27.24 -6.85 -23.85
CA VAL A 255 28.28 -6.27 -24.73
C VAL A 255 28.74 -4.87 -24.29
N GLN A 256 28.29 -4.40 -23.12
CA GLN A 256 28.49 -3.01 -22.69
C GLN A 256 29.73 -2.81 -21.82
N ASN A 257 30.18 -1.55 -21.72
CA ASN A 257 31.34 -1.16 -20.92
C ASN A 257 30.93 -0.39 -19.64
N ALA A 258 31.89 -0.10 -18.77
CA ALA A 258 31.64 0.62 -17.52
C ALA A 258 30.98 2.01 -17.72
N GLN A 259 31.29 2.71 -18.82
CA GLN A 259 30.69 4.01 -19.11
C GLN A 259 29.19 3.90 -19.43
N TYR A 260 28.78 2.83 -20.12
CA TYR A 260 27.37 2.52 -20.36
C TYR A 260 26.62 2.32 -19.04
N PHE A 261 27.12 1.42 -18.17
CA PHE A 261 26.46 1.12 -16.91
C PHE A 261 26.40 2.33 -15.97
N ARG A 262 27.42 3.18 -16.01
CA ARG A 262 27.40 4.47 -15.31
C ARG A 262 26.24 5.36 -15.77
N THR A 263 26.03 5.50 -17.08
CA THR A 263 24.89 6.27 -17.62
C THR A 263 23.56 5.61 -17.24
N LEU A 264 23.47 4.28 -17.35
CA LEU A 264 22.28 3.52 -16.97
C LEU A 264 21.90 3.74 -15.50
N TYR A 265 22.87 3.64 -14.58
CA TYR A 265 22.61 3.82 -13.15
C TYR A 265 22.24 5.27 -12.83
N LEU A 266 22.80 6.25 -13.53
CA LEU A 266 22.41 7.65 -13.38
C LEU A 266 20.97 7.88 -13.84
N LEU A 267 20.56 7.29 -14.96
CA LEU A 267 19.18 7.35 -15.44
C LEU A 267 18.22 6.68 -14.46
N PHE A 268 18.57 5.50 -13.94
CA PHE A 268 17.80 4.88 -12.86
C PHE A 268 17.80 5.74 -11.59
N ALA A 269 18.88 6.42 -11.22
CA ALA A 269 18.87 7.31 -10.07
C ALA A 269 17.87 8.48 -10.21
N HIS A 270 17.58 8.90 -11.45
CA HIS A 270 16.62 9.97 -11.75
C HIS A 270 15.20 9.47 -12.09
N SER A 271 15.01 8.16 -12.31
CA SER A 271 13.68 7.58 -12.52
C SER A 271 12.78 7.73 -11.29
N ASP A 272 11.47 7.71 -11.53
CA ASP A 272 10.49 7.88 -10.47
C ASP A 272 10.59 6.71 -9.47
N LYS A 273 10.68 7.04 -8.19
CA LYS A 273 10.49 6.07 -7.11
C LYS A 273 9.02 5.70 -7.10
N ARG A 274 8.59 4.80 -8.00
CA ARG A 274 7.24 4.23 -8.00
C ARG A 274 7.03 3.57 -6.63
N GLU A 275 6.51 4.31 -5.66
CA GLU A 275 6.00 3.73 -4.42
C GLU A 275 4.76 2.91 -4.80
N THR A 276 4.51 1.81 -4.10
CA THR A 276 3.35 0.95 -4.34
C THR A 276 2.06 1.74 -4.10
N TYR A 277 1.62 2.54 -5.06
CA TYR A 277 0.32 3.18 -5.05
C TYR A 277 -0.71 2.09 -5.28
N GLN A 278 -1.37 1.67 -4.20
CA GLN A 278 -2.56 0.83 -4.25
C GLN A 278 -3.75 1.64 -4.78
N SER A 279 -3.67 2.09 -6.04
CA SER A 279 -4.88 2.38 -6.81
C SER A 279 -5.48 1.06 -7.26
N TRP A 280 -6.80 0.90 -7.15
CA TRP A 280 -7.49 -0.31 -7.61
C TRP A 280 -7.28 -0.60 -9.11
N PHE A 281 -6.82 0.38 -9.89
CA PHE A 281 -6.73 0.33 -11.34
C PHE A 281 -5.30 0.17 -11.91
N ASP A 282 -4.24 0.41 -11.13
CA ASP A 282 -2.84 0.30 -11.60
C ASP A 282 -1.96 -0.41 -10.57
N LYS A 283 -1.82 -1.74 -10.69
CA LYS A 283 -0.86 -2.52 -9.90
C LYS A 283 0.51 -2.55 -10.59
N LYS A 284 1.18 -1.40 -10.69
CA LYS A 284 2.59 -1.39 -11.08
C LYS A 284 3.48 -1.74 -9.88
N THR A 285 4.49 -2.54 -10.14
CA THR A 285 5.49 -2.95 -9.16
C THR A 285 6.40 -1.76 -8.83
N SER A 286 6.92 -1.69 -7.60
CA SER A 286 7.89 -0.64 -7.28
C SER A 286 9.14 -0.82 -8.13
N ARG A 287 9.72 0.29 -8.58
CA ARG A 287 10.93 0.29 -9.43
C ARG A 287 12.04 -0.57 -8.84
N ASN A 288 12.33 -0.43 -7.54
CA ASN A 288 13.41 -1.19 -6.89
C ASN A 288 13.14 -2.69 -6.89
N LYS A 289 11.86 -3.09 -6.80
CA LYS A 289 11.47 -4.50 -6.85
C LYS A 289 11.52 -5.07 -8.28
N THR A 290 11.25 -4.27 -9.30
CA THR A 290 11.50 -4.65 -10.69
C THR A 290 12.99 -4.86 -10.92
N LEU A 291 13.81 -3.86 -10.57
CA LEU A 291 15.26 -3.88 -10.81
C LEU A 291 15.99 -4.95 -10.00
N SER A 292 15.48 -5.36 -8.83
CA SER A 292 16.11 -6.41 -8.02
C SER A 292 16.10 -7.80 -8.68
N ALA A 293 15.23 -8.00 -9.67
CA ALA A 293 15.17 -9.25 -10.44
C ALA A 293 16.11 -9.27 -11.66
N VAL A 294 16.69 -8.13 -12.03
CA VAL A 294 17.45 -7.96 -13.28
C VAL A 294 18.95 -8.06 -13.01
N ALA A 295 19.68 -8.77 -13.88
CA ALA A 295 21.14 -8.88 -13.82
C ALA A 295 21.80 -7.76 -14.65
N PHE A 296 21.90 -6.56 -14.10
CA PHE A 296 22.47 -5.39 -14.78
C PHE A 296 23.60 -4.70 -14.00
N ILE A 297 23.99 -5.25 -12.84
CA ILE A 297 25.03 -4.65 -12.00
C ILE A 297 26.38 -5.21 -12.43
N LEU A 298 27.20 -4.39 -13.10
CA LEU A 298 28.57 -4.73 -13.47
C LEU A 298 29.48 -4.81 -12.24
N CYS A 299 30.10 -5.96 -12.04
CA CYS A 299 31.02 -6.25 -10.94
C CYS A 299 32.47 -6.45 -11.41
N GLU A 300 33.42 -6.40 -10.46
CA GLU A 300 34.86 -6.44 -10.75
C GLU A 300 35.33 -7.75 -11.38
N ASP A 301 34.56 -8.83 -11.20
CA ASP A 301 34.75 -10.12 -11.86
C ASP A 301 34.38 -10.11 -13.35
N LYS A 302 33.97 -8.94 -13.87
CA LYS A 302 33.55 -8.66 -15.24
C LYS A 302 32.27 -9.39 -15.64
N LYS A 303 31.44 -9.73 -14.66
CA LYS A 303 30.10 -10.30 -14.88
C LYS A 303 29.02 -9.34 -14.42
N LEU A 304 27.80 -9.62 -14.89
CA LEU A 304 26.59 -8.94 -14.47
C LEU A 304 25.93 -9.73 -13.37
N HIS A 305 25.58 -9.03 -12.30
CA HIS A 305 24.93 -9.60 -11.14
C HIS A 305 23.57 -8.97 -10.91
N SER A 306 22.74 -9.73 -10.20
CA SER A 306 21.51 -9.20 -9.61
C SER A 306 21.76 -8.87 -8.14
N ILE A 307 20.85 -8.12 -7.51
CA ILE A 307 21.01 -7.81 -6.08
C ILE A 307 20.97 -9.06 -5.18
N LYS A 308 20.47 -10.19 -5.67
CA LYS A 308 20.44 -11.46 -4.94
C LYS A 308 21.84 -12.02 -4.65
N ASP A 309 22.87 -11.53 -5.33
CA ASP A 309 24.25 -12.01 -5.20
C ASP A 309 25.05 -11.33 -4.07
N ASN A 310 24.39 -10.57 -3.18
CA ASN A 310 25.00 -9.82 -2.07
C ASN A 310 26.18 -8.95 -2.53
N LEU A 311 25.85 -7.80 -3.14
CA LEU A 311 26.82 -6.95 -3.81
C LEU A 311 27.30 -5.79 -2.94
N PHE A 312 28.56 -5.39 -3.11
CA PHE A 312 29.20 -4.38 -2.27
C PHE A 312 29.81 -3.20 -3.05
N LEU A 313 29.76 -2.02 -2.47
CA LEU A 313 30.60 -0.88 -2.83
C LEU A 313 31.90 -0.93 -2.03
N ARG A 314 33.03 -0.64 -2.69
CA ARG A 314 34.34 -0.54 -2.02
C ARG A 314 34.37 0.64 -1.06
N THR A 315 34.99 0.42 0.10
CA THR A 315 35.35 1.43 1.09
C THR A 315 36.79 1.20 1.53
N ASP A 316 37.28 1.98 2.49
CA ASP A 316 38.59 1.79 3.10
C ASP A 316 38.68 0.51 3.96
N TYR A 317 37.56 -0.15 4.25
CA TYR A 317 37.50 -1.39 5.02
C TYR A 317 37.71 -2.62 4.13
N GLN A 318 38.59 -3.51 4.54
CA GLN A 318 38.79 -4.83 3.94
C GLN A 318 38.22 -5.91 4.87
N PRO A 319 37.36 -6.82 4.38
CA PRO A 319 36.86 -7.94 5.18
C PRO A 319 38.00 -8.78 5.74
N LYS A 320 37.94 -9.06 7.03
CA LYS A 320 39.01 -9.73 7.77
C LYS A 320 38.67 -11.17 8.10
N HIS A 321 37.41 -11.46 8.43
CA HIS A 321 37.08 -12.69 9.16
C HIS A 321 35.94 -13.50 8.55
N TYR A 322 34.80 -12.88 8.22
CA TYR A 322 33.56 -13.63 7.99
C TYR A 322 33.13 -13.64 6.53
N LEU A 323 33.20 -12.49 5.86
CA LEU A 323 32.76 -12.35 4.49
C LEU A 323 33.86 -12.80 3.53
N LYS A 324 33.72 -14.04 3.03
CA LYS A 324 34.67 -14.65 2.09
C LYS A 324 34.31 -14.28 0.65
N ASN A 325 35.25 -13.70 -0.08
CA ASN A 325 35.13 -13.32 -1.49
C ASN A 325 33.97 -12.36 -1.80
N PRO A 326 33.96 -11.13 -1.24
CA PRO A 326 32.98 -10.09 -1.61
C PRO A 326 32.97 -9.81 -3.12
N ILE A 327 31.78 -9.67 -3.69
CA ILE A 327 31.60 -9.21 -5.07
C ILE A 327 31.41 -7.69 -5.05
N TYR A 328 32.39 -6.97 -5.60
CA TYR A 328 32.35 -5.51 -5.66
C TYR A 328 31.78 -5.01 -6.98
N VAL A 329 31.01 -3.93 -6.93
CA VAL A 329 30.54 -3.20 -8.12
C VAL A 329 31.72 -2.50 -8.81
N ASP A 330 31.87 -2.70 -10.12
CA ASP A 330 32.98 -2.17 -10.93
C ASP A 330 32.68 -0.75 -11.44
N ILE A 331 32.45 0.18 -10.51
CA ILE A 331 32.29 1.61 -10.83
C ILE A 331 33.09 2.47 -9.87
N SER A 332 33.92 3.34 -10.45
CA SER A 332 34.60 4.41 -9.71
C SER A 332 33.63 5.56 -9.42
N LEU A 333 33.33 5.77 -8.13
CA LEU A 333 32.49 6.87 -7.64
C LEU A 333 33.38 7.94 -7.00
N LYS A 334 33.25 9.20 -7.45
CA LYS A 334 33.95 10.37 -6.90
C LYS A 334 33.01 11.21 -6.03
N ASP A 335 33.55 12.19 -5.30
CA ASP A 335 32.74 13.11 -4.50
C ASP A 335 32.11 14.24 -5.35
N ASN A 336 31.19 13.87 -6.25
CA ASN A 336 30.39 14.82 -7.03
C ASN A 336 28.91 14.43 -7.00
N THR A 337 28.03 15.35 -7.40
CA THR A 337 26.57 15.16 -7.32
C THR A 337 26.07 13.95 -8.11
N GLN A 338 26.60 13.71 -9.32
CA GLN A 338 26.16 12.57 -10.13
C GLN A 338 26.54 11.23 -9.48
N ASP A 339 27.75 11.13 -8.95
CA ASP A 339 28.22 9.93 -8.25
C ASP A 339 27.50 9.68 -6.94
N LYS A 340 27.14 10.74 -6.21
CA LYS A 340 26.25 10.64 -5.05
C LYS A 340 24.89 10.08 -5.43
N ASN A 341 24.32 10.52 -6.56
CA ASN A 341 23.04 9.99 -7.04
C ASN A 341 23.14 8.51 -7.40
N ILE A 342 24.19 8.10 -8.13
CA ILE A 342 24.44 6.68 -8.45
C ILE A 342 24.62 5.85 -7.18
N LYS A 343 25.44 6.33 -6.23
CA LYS A 343 25.67 5.67 -4.94
C LYS A 343 24.34 5.46 -4.20
N ASN A 344 23.56 6.53 -4.04
CA ASN A 344 22.27 6.48 -3.35
C ASN A 344 21.28 5.54 -4.05
N PHE A 345 21.30 5.51 -5.39
CA PHE A 345 20.50 4.57 -6.16
C PHE A 345 20.90 3.11 -5.88
N LEU A 346 22.19 2.77 -5.98
CA LEU A 346 22.69 1.41 -5.73
C LEU A 346 22.35 0.96 -4.30
N LEU A 347 22.54 1.84 -3.31
CA LEU A 347 22.11 1.60 -1.93
C LEU A 347 20.60 1.35 -1.84
N SER A 348 19.78 2.13 -2.55
CA SER A 348 18.32 2.00 -2.52
C SER A 348 17.79 0.68 -3.08
N ILE A 349 18.50 0.06 -4.02
CA ILE A 349 18.10 -1.23 -4.60
C ILE A 349 18.65 -2.43 -3.82
N GLY A 350 19.53 -2.20 -2.83
CA GLY A 350 20.03 -3.21 -1.89
C GLY A 350 21.54 -3.48 -1.94
N VAL A 351 22.32 -2.72 -2.73
CA VAL A 351 23.80 -2.83 -2.69
C VAL A 351 24.27 -2.26 -1.36
N GLN A 352 25.22 -2.91 -0.71
CA GLN A 352 25.72 -2.49 0.59
C GLN A 352 27.08 -1.80 0.48
N GLU A 353 27.39 -0.87 1.38
CA GLU A 353 28.77 -0.40 1.54
C GLU A 353 29.56 -1.39 2.38
N MET A 354 30.74 -1.77 1.89
CA MET A 354 31.61 -2.63 2.67
C MET A 354 32.01 -1.94 3.97
N SER A 355 31.82 -2.59 5.10
CA SER A 355 32.12 -2.03 6.42
C SER A 355 32.38 -3.15 7.42
N GLU A 356 32.98 -2.79 8.55
CA GLU A 356 33.17 -3.72 9.67
C GLU A 356 31.84 -4.31 10.14
N LEU A 357 30.78 -3.50 10.17
CA LEU A 357 29.43 -3.93 10.49
C LEU A 357 28.94 -5.03 9.53
N VAL A 358 29.11 -4.82 8.22
CA VAL A 358 28.65 -5.78 7.19
C VAL A 358 29.47 -7.08 7.23
N ASP A 359 30.78 -7.00 7.46
CA ASP A 359 31.62 -8.21 7.63
C ASP A 359 31.18 -8.98 8.89
N THR A 360 31.00 -8.29 10.02
CA THR A 360 30.54 -8.90 11.28
C THR A 360 29.15 -9.54 11.15
N GLU A 361 28.21 -8.86 10.47
CA GLU A 361 26.87 -9.39 10.18
C GLU A 361 26.90 -10.67 9.32
N ALA A 362 27.84 -10.78 8.40
CA ALA A 362 28.00 -11.99 7.58
C ALA A 362 28.43 -13.21 8.41
N GLY A 363 29.07 -12.99 9.55
CA GLY A 363 29.43 -14.04 10.51
C GLY A 363 28.25 -14.56 11.30
N LEU A 364 27.20 -13.77 11.48
CA LEU A 364 25.98 -14.12 12.23
C LEU A 364 25.04 -15.01 11.38
N SER A 365 25.49 -16.23 11.08
CA SER A 365 24.76 -17.22 10.27
C SER A 365 23.86 -18.12 11.14
N ASN A 366 22.99 -18.95 10.58
CA ASN A 366 22.10 -19.84 11.37
C ASN A 366 22.83 -20.97 12.14
N ASP A 367 24.17 -20.99 12.15
CA ASP A 367 25.00 -21.98 12.83
C ASP A 367 25.59 -21.41 14.13
N THR A 368 25.33 -22.07 15.25
CA THR A 368 25.66 -21.59 16.61
C THR A 368 27.16 -21.48 16.86
N ASP A 369 27.98 -22.31 16.19
CA ASP A 369 29.43 -22.28 16.35
C ASP A 369 30.06 -21.00 15.79
N SER A 370 29.42 -20.39 14.78
CA SER A 370 29.87 -19.12 14.20
C SER A 370 29.52 -17.91 15.08
N ASP A 371 28.41 -17.99 15.81
CA ASP A 371 27.91 -16.89 16.64
C ASP A 371 28.80 -16.59 17.84
N SER A 372 29.34 -17.63 18.48
CA SER A 372 30.23 -17.48 19.62
C SER A 372 31.48 -16.68 19.27
N VAL A 373 32.04 -16.91 18.07
CA VAL A 373 33.23 -16.18 17.57
C VAL A 373 32.88 -14.71 17.29
N VAL A 374 31.75 -14.45 16.62
CA VAL A 374 31.31 -13.09 16.32
C VAL A 374 31.03 -12.30 17.59
N TRP A 375 30.43 -12.93 18.60
CA TRP A 375 30.18 -12.28 19.89
C TRP A 375 31.49 -11.92 20.60
N LEU A 376 32.54 -12.74 20.53
CA LEU A 376 33.85 -12.37 21.09
C LEU A 376 34.42 -11.11 20.43
N ASP A 377 34.29 -10.96 19.12
CA ASP A 377 34.72 -9.76 18.40
C ASP A 377 33.88 -8.52 18.80
N ILE A 378 32.55 -8.66 18.88
CA ILE A 378 31.65 -7.59 19.34
C ILE A 378 32.01 -7.16 20.77
N LEU A 379 32.35 -8.12 21.63
CA LEU A 379 32.75 -7.86 23.01
C LEU A 379 34.13 -7.21 23.11
N GLU A 380 35.07 -7.57 22.24
CA GLU A 380 36.37 -6.89 22.14
C GLU A 380 36.19 -5.44 21.66
N GLN A 381 35.35 -5.21 20.65
CA GLN A 381 34.94 -3.86 20.22
C GLN A 381 34.32 -3.07 21.38
N PHE A 382 33.42 -3.70 22.14
CA PHE A 382 32.77 -3.09 23.29
C PHE A 382 33.77 -2.70 24.38
N LYS A 383 34.73 -3.58 24.69
CA LYS A 383 35.80 -3.33 25.68
C LYS A 383 36.73 -2.18 25.24
N ASN A 384 37.01 -2.06 23.95
CA ASN A 384 37.86 -1.01 23.41
C ASN A 384 37.15 0.35 23.30
N ASN A 385 35.89 0.35 22.87
CA ASN A 385 35.07 1.56 22.75
C ASN A 385 33.58 1.21 22.99
N PRO A 386 33.03 1.49 24.19
CA PRO A 386 31.64 1.18 24.53
C PRO A 386 30.57 1.89 23.71
N GLU A 387 30.91 2.91 22.93
CA GLU A 387 29.99 3.60 22.02
C GLU A 387 29.97 2.96 20.62
N SER A 388 30.99 2.17 20.27
CA SER A 388 31.08 1.50 18.95
C SER A 388 29.90 0.56 18.70
N ILE A 389 29.37 -0.06 19.75
CA ILE A 389 28.24 -1.00 19.66
C ILE A 389 26.96 -0.35 19.13
N LEU A 390 26.82 0.99 19.20
CA LEU A 390 25.58 1.66 18.78
C LEU A 390 25.27 1.45 17.28
N GLN A 391 26.28 1.09 16.48
CA GLN A 391 26.11 0.69 15.08
C GLN A 391 25.18 -0.52 14.90
N TYR A 392 25.01 -1.35 15.94
CA TYR A 392 24.16 -2.54 15.93
C TYR A 392 22.73 -2.30 16.46
N LYS A 393 22.35 -1.05 16.82
CA LYS A 393 21.06 -0.74 17.47
C LYS A 393 19.84 -1.25 16.71
N ASP A 394 19.87 -1.13 15.39
CA ASP A 394 18.77 -1.55 14.50
C ASP A 394 19.04 -2.90 13.82
N ARG A 395 20.00 -3.69 14.33
CA ARG A 395 20.45 -4.95 13.73
C ARG A 395 20.00 -6.17 14.53
N ASN A 396 19.75 -7.27 13.81
CA ASN A 396 19.20 -8.52 14.37
C ASN A 396 20.31 -9.43 14.90
N ILE A 397 21.03 -9.00 15.94
CA ILE A 397 22.23 -9.71 16.44
C ILE A 397 21.94 -10.67 17.61
N PHE A 398 20.77 -10.56 18.26
CA PHE A 398 20.43 -11.37 19.44
C PHE A 398 19.57 -12.58 19.07
N LEU A 399 19.86 -13.73 19.68
CA LEU A 399 19.04 -14.93 19.57
C LEU A 399 17.95 -14.91 20.66
N ALA A 400 16.70 -15.11 20.24
CA ALA A 400 15.56 -15.02 21.12
C ALA A 400 14.40 -15.94 20.69
N ARG A 401 13.46 -16.19 21.61
CA ARG A 401 12.25 -17.01 21.40
C ARG A 401 10.98 -16.18 21.51
N ARG A 402 9.92 -16.59 20.82
CA ARG A 402 8.58 -16.05 21.11
C ARG A 402 7.95 -16.79 22.28
N VAL A 403 7.11 -16.09 23.04
CA VAL A 403 6.41 -16.64 24.22
C VAL A 403 5.48 -17.82 23.85
N ASN A 404 4.85 -17.77 22.68
CA ASN A 404 3.81 -18.72 22.25
C ASN A 404 4.29 -19.76 21.22
N ASP A 405 5.57 -19.73 20.80
CA ASP A 405 6.11 -20.70 19.85
C ASP A 405 6.73 -21.91 20.57
N ASP A 406 6.89 -23.02 19.84
CA ASP A 406 7.64 -24.17 20.32
C ASP A 406 9.04 -23.76 20.81
N LYS A 407 9.47 -24.30 21.97
CA LYS A 407 10.75 -23.96 22.63
C LYS A 407 11.98 -24.12 21.74
N GLU A 408 11.87 -24.91 20.67
CA GLU A 408 12.95 -25.17 19.71
C GLU A 408 13.13 -24.05 18.69
N LYS A 409 12.14 -23.17 18.49
CA LYS A 409 12.19 -22.14 17.44
C LYS A 409 12.89 -20.88 17.93
N ILE A 410 14.05 -20.59 17.32
CA ILE A 410 14.88 -19.41 17.59
C ILE A 410 14.73 -18.38 16.47
N TYR A 411 14.77 -17.11 16.86
CA TYR A 411 14.72 -15.95 16.00
C TYR A 411 15.92 -15.05 16.26
N ARG A 412 16.42 -14.42 15.21
CA ARG A 412 17.34 -13.28 15.33
C ARG A 412 16.56 -11.98 15.39
N VAL A 413 16.81 -11.19 16.42
CA VAL A 413 16.03 -9.99 16.74
C VAL A 413 16.91 -8.83 17.17
N ARG A 414 16.35 -7.63 17.10
CA ARG A 414 16.97 -6.41 17.67
C ARG A 414 16.86 -6.45 19.19
N ALA A 415 17.79 -5.78 19.87
CA ALA A 415 17.71 -5.63 21.32
C ALA A 415 16.37 -5.05 21.77
N THR A 416 15.88 -4.00 21.09
CA THR A 416 14.62 -3.31 21.39
C THR A 416 13.35 -4.16 21.24
N GLU A 417 13.43 -5.30 20.55
CA GLU A 417 12.34 -6.26 20.37
C GLU A 417 12.39 -7.41 21.38
N CYS A 418 13.42 -7.44 22.22
CA CYS A 418 13.72 -8.54 23.10
C CYS A 418 13.73 -8.13 24.57
N CYS A 419 13.32 -9.04 25.43
CA CYS A 419 13.42 -9.00 26.87
C CYS A 419 14.47 -10.01 27.33
N TRP A 420 15.23 -9.68 28.37
CA TRP A 420 16.32 -10.53 28.86
C TRP A 420 15.84 -11.84 29.49
N SER A 421 14.64 -11.85 30.06
CA SER A 421 14.09 -13.04 30.71
C SER A 421 12.58 -13.14 30.51
N LYS A 422 12.02 -14.32 30.79
CA LYS A 422 10.58 -14.58 30.71
C LYS A 422 9.79 -13.70 31.69
N GLU A 423 10.37 -13.41 32.86
CA GLU A 423 9.76 -12.58 33.90
C GLU A 423 9.69 -11.11 33.46
N VAL A 424 10.72 -10.63 32.75
CA VAL A 424 10.70 -9.28 32.17
C VAL A 424 9.69 -9.23 31.01
N ALA A 425 9.66 -10.26 30.16
CA ALA A 425 8.73 -10.36 29.04
C ALA A 425 7.26 -10.35 29.48
N PHE A 426 6.93 -10.74 30.71
CA PHE A 426 5.57 -10.62 31.26
C PHE A 426 5.04 -9.17 31.20
N PHE A 427 5.93 -8.19 31.37
CA PHE A 427 5.56 -6.76 31.39
C PHE A 427 5.40 -6.14 30.00
N TYR A 428 5.76 -6.86 28.94
CA TYR A 428 5.75 -6.34 27.58
C TYR A 428 4.95 -7.25 26.64
N ASP A 429 4.10 -6.65 25.81
CA ASP A 429 3.42 -7.41 24.76
C ASP A 429 4.29 -7.61 23.52
N ASP A 430 4.14 -8.77 22.89
CA ASP A 430 4.73 -9.12 21.60
C ASP A 430 6.27 -9.01 21.53
N LYS A 431 6.94 -9.18 22.67
CA LYS A 431 8.41 -9.21 22.77
C LYS A 431 8.97 -10.63 22.78
N TYR A 432 10.18 -10.75 22.26
CA TYR A 432 10.95 -12.00 22.32
C TYR A 432 11.65 -12.14 23.68
N ILE A 433 12.00 -13.37 24.06
CA ILE A 433 12.77 -13.70 25.25
C ILE A 433 14.17 -14.12 24.83
N PHE A 434 15.19 -13.49 25.40
CA PHE A 434 16.59 -13.82 25.15
C PHE A 434 16.87 -15.30 25.43
N ALA A 435 17.50 -15.98 24.46
CA ALA A 435 17.76 -17.42 24.54
C ALA A 435 19.13 -17.68 25.16
N GLU A 436 19.27 -17.47 26.48
CA GLU A 436 20.54 -17.62 27.21
C GLU A 436 21.23 -18.97 26.98
N ASP A 437 20.46 -20.03 26.82
CA ASP A 437 20.94 -21.39 26.56
C ASP A 437 21.62 -21.59 25.20
N TYR A 438 21.53 -20.62 24.29
CA TYR A 438 22.28 -20.60 23.01
C TYR A 438 23.64 -19.91 23.13
N TYR A 439 23.97 -19.36 24.29
CA TYR A 439 25.23 -18.66 24.57
C TYR A 439 26.13 -19.47 25.51
N THR A 440 25.98 -20.80 25.56
CA THR A 440 26.69 -21.67 26.51
C THR A 440 28.21 -21.62 26.35
N ASP A 441 28.70 -21.47 25.13
CA ASP A 441 30.15 -21.49 24.84
C ASP A 441 30.86 -20.21 25.30
N ILE A 442 30.09 -19.12 25.45
CA ILE A 442 30.55 -17.81 25.92
C ILE A 442 29.82 -17.39 27.19
N LYS A 443 29.43 -18.38 28.01
CA LYS A 443 28.68 -18.16 29.25
C LYS A 443 29.39 -17.21 30.22
N GLU A 444 30.73 -17.25 30.26
CA GLU A 444 31.55 -16.34 31.07
C GLU A 444 31.37 -14.87 30.67
N ASN A 445 30.98 -14.60 29.42
CA ASN A 445 30.77 -13.27 28.87
C ASN A 445 29.30 -12.78 28.90
N LEU A 446 28.35 -13.59 29.39
CA LEU A 446 26.96 -13.18 29.52
C LEU A 446 26.76 -11.83 30.25
N PRO A 447 27.54 -11.47 31.30
CA PRO A 447 27.46 -10.14 31.90
C PRO A 447 27.79 -9.01 30.92
N ASP A 448 28.84 -9.17 30.12
CA ASP A 448 29.25 -8.18 29.11
C ASP A 448 28.18 -8.10 27.99
N ILE A 449 27.63 -9.24 27.55
CA ILE A 449 26.55 -9.30 26.54
C ILE A 449 25.29 -8.61 27.06
N LYS A 450 24.98 -8.76 28.36
CA LYS A 450 23.86 -8.06 29.00
C LYS A 450 24.05 -6.54 28.99
N GLU A 451 25.27 -6.07 29.20
CA GLU A 451 25.57 -4.63 29.13
C GLU A 451 25.40 -4.09 27.70
N VAL A 452 25.88 -4.83 26.70
CA VAL A 452 25.64 -4.51 25.28
C VAL A 452 24.14 -4.49 24.98
N PHE A 453 23.40 -5.53 25.40
CA PHE A 453 21.95 -5.62 25.23
C PHE A 453 21.22 -4.40 25.80
N VAL A 454 21.57 -3.96 27.01
CA VAL A 454 21.00 -2.76 27.64
C VAL A 454 21.34 -1.50 26.85
N LYS A 455 22.60 -1.31 26.46
CA LYS A 455 23.03 -0.14 25.67
C LYS A 455 22.32 -0.06 24.32
N LEU A 456 21.96 -1.19 23.72
CA LEU A 456 21.19 -1.25 22.46
C LEU A 456 19.67 -1.08 22.66
N GLY A 457 19.21 -0.88 23.89
CA GLY A 457 17.81 -0.62 24.23
C GLY A 457 16.99 -1.89 24.53
N GLY A 458 17.66 -3.01 24.82
CA GLY A 458 17.03 -4.23 25.26
C GLY A 458 16.45 -4.11 26.67
N LYS A 459 15.35 -4.83 26.91
CA LYS A 459 14.58 -4.72 28.17
C LYS A 459 15.08 -5.74 29.19
N VAL A 460 15.73 -5.28 30.25
CA VAL A 460 16.23 -6.13 31.36
C VAL A 460 15.40 -6.02 32.65
N THR A 461 14.60 -4.97 32.78
CA THR A 461 13.68 -4.74 33.88
C THR A 461 12.48 -3.96 33.36
N PRO A 462 11.27 -4.13 33.95
CA PRO A 462 10.18 -3.20 33.69
C PRO A 462 10.55 -1.78 34.14
N GLU A 463 9.95 -0.77 33.51
CA GLU A 463 10.19 0.64 33.82
C GLU A 463 8.86 1.38 33.96
N ILE A 464 8.79 2.31 34.91
CA ILE A 464 7.66 3.24 35.02
C ILE A 464 7.94 4.42 34.09
N ILE A 465 7.01 4.71 33.19
CA ILE A 465 7.10 5.78 32.20
C ILE A 465 5.95 6.78 32.36
N GLU A 466 6.21 8.01 31.91
CA GLU A 466 5.17 9.00 31.65
C GLU A 466 4.45 8.62 30.35
N THR A 467 3.12 8.66 30.36
CA THR A 467 2.28 8.35 29.20
C THR A 467 1.14 9.37 29.07
N TYR A 468 0.50 9.40 27.92
CA TYR A 468 -0.70 10.20 27.71
C TYR A 468 -1.86 9.63 28.53
N LEU A 469 -2.65 10.50 29.17
CA LEU A 469 -3.87 10.10 29.87
C LEU A 469 -4.99 9.82 28.86
N TYR A 470 -5.25 8.53 28.62
CA TYR A 470 -6.28 8.04 27.70
C TYR A 470 -7.66 7.96 28.35
N ASP A 471 -8.68 7.89 27.51
CA ASP A 471 -10.10 7.89 27.92
C ASP A 471 -10.53 6.59 28.62
N ASP A 472 -9.69 5.53 28.57
CA ASP A 472 -9.87 4.26 29.30
C ASP A 472 -9.34 4.31 30.75
N TYR A 473 -8.83 5.46 31.20
CA TYR A 473 -8.39 5.67 32.57
C TYR A 473 -9.55 5.43 33.58
N PRO A 474 -9.35 4.63 34.64
CA PRO A 474 -10.44 4.23 35.54
C PRO A 474 -11.17 5.35 36.29
N MET A 475 -10.60 6.56 36.37
CA MET A 475 -11.21 7.71 37.05
C MET A 475 -11.47 8.87 36.07
N PHE A 476 -11.59 8.57 34.78
CA PHE A 476 -11.68 9.56 33.70
C PHE A 476 -12.91 10.48 33.80
N SER A 477 -14.06 9.99 34.29
CA SER A 477 -15.27 10.81 34.46
C SER A 477 -15.12 11.92 35.51
N PHE A 478 -14.20 11.78 36.47
CA PHE A 478 -13.97 12.79 37.50
C PHE A 478 -13.15 13.98 36.99
N LEU A 479 -12.63 13.91 35.77
CA LEU A 479 -11.92 15.01 35.13
C LEU A 479 -12.90 16.13 34.76
N LYS A 480 -12.57 17.38 35.12
CA LYS A 480 -13.39 18.53 34.70
C LYS A 480 -13.09 18.91 33.26
N ARG A 481 -13.78 18.27 32.31
CA ARG A 481 -13.54 18.35 30.86
C ARG A 481 -14.39 19.36 30.09
N GLU A 482 -15.30 20.08 30.74
CA GLU A 482 -16.28 20.94 30.06
C GLU A 482 -15.67 22.06 29.20
N ARG A 483 -14.41 22.42 29.45
CA ARG A 483 -13.66 23.47 28.72
C ARG A 483 -12.40 22.92 28.05
N GLU A 484 -12.35 21.62 27.79
CA GLU A 484 -11.19 20.97 27.20
C GLU A 484 -10.92 21.50 25.78
N ARG A 485 -9.67 21.84 25.50
CA ARG A 485 -9.21 22.26 24.17
C ARG A 485 -8.06 21.38 23.72
N TYR A 486 -8.21 20.76 22.55
CA TYR A 486 -7.25 19.79 22.02
C TYR A 486 -5.80 20.33 21.93
N ASP A 487 -5.64 21.60 21.54
CA ASP A 487 -4.34 22.25 21.31
C ASP A 487 -3.60 22.66 22.59
N THR A 488 -4.31 22.83 23.70
CA THR A 488 -3.79 23.43 24.94
C THR A 488 -4.06 22.61 26.20
N CYS A 489 -4.68 21.44 26.05
CA CYS A 489 -4.89 20.51 27.15
C CYS A 489 -3.57 19.82 27.55
N ILE A 490 -3.45 19.51 28.83
CA ILE A 490 -2.39 18.66 29.38
C ILE A 490 -3.06 17.41 29.93
N ARG A 491 -2.55 16.24 29.53
CA ARG A 491 -3.08 14.92 29.87
C ARG A 491 -1.91 13.98 30.09
N THR A 492 -1.48 13.88 31.34
CA THR A 492 -0.34 13.06 31.73
C THR A 492 -0.78 12.01 32.74
N ASP A 493 -0.37 10.77 32.51
CA ASP A 493 -0.53 9.62 33.41
C ASP A 493 0.81 8.87 33.54
N TYR A 494 0.86 7.89 34.43
CA TYR A 494 2.02 7.05 34.66
C TYR A 494 1.61 5.58 34.66
N THR A 495 2.40 4.77 33.95
CA THR A 495 2.18 3.33 33.80
C THR A 495 3.50 2.58 33.73
N ILE A 496 3.44 1.24 33.71
CA ILE A 496 4.60 0.40 33.40
C ILE A 496 4.69 0.28 31.87
N ASP A 497 5.87 0.52 31.31
CA ASP A 497 6.13 0.52 29.85
C ASP A 497 5.65 -0.80 29.21
N GLY A 498 4.75 -0.69 28.22
CA GLY A 498 4.20 -1.83 27.48
C GLY A 498 3.27 -2.77 28.27
N PHE A 499 2.96 -2.46 29.54
CA PHE A 499 2.20 -3.35 30.40
C PHE A 499 0.69 -3.16 30.27
N LYS A 500 -0.03 -4.28 30.12
CA LYS A 500 -1.50 -4.31 30.17
C LYS A 500 -1.97 -4.65 31.58
N TRP A 501 -2.71 -3.74 32.21
CA TRP A 501 -3.19 -3.91 33.59
C TRP A 501 -4.10 -5.13 33.80
N SER A 502 -4.75 -5.65 32.75
CA SER A 502 -5.51 -6.90 32.81
C SER A 502 -4.63 -8.10 33.21
N LYS A 503 -3.34 -8.10 32.84
CA LYS A 503 -2.39 -9.16 33.19
C LYS A 503 -2.02 -9.18 34.67
N LEU A 504 -2.22 -8.10 35.41
CA LEU A 504 -1.77 -8.01 36.80
C LEU A 504 -2.37 -9.12 37.69
N LYS A 505 -3.61 -9.54 37.41
CA LYS A 505 -4.28 -10.65 38.11
C LYS A 505 -3.63 -12.01 37.83
N GLU A 506 -3.01 -12.19 36.66
CA GLU A 506 -2.34 -13.44 36.31
C GLU A 506 -1.17 -13.76 37.25
N ILE A 507 -0.56 -12.74 37.88
CA ILE A 507 0.51 -12.93 38.86
C ILE A 507 0.04 -13.81 40.02
N SER A 508 -1.12 -13.48 40.61
CA SER A 508 -1.67 -14.24 41.73
C SER A 508 -2.34 -15.53 41.29
N VAL A 509 -3.08 -15.52 40.17
CA VAL A 509 -3.76 -16.72 39.65
C VAL A 509 -2.77 -17.82 39.26
N ASN A 510 -1.66 -17.46 38.61
CA ASN A 510 -0.65 -18.41 38.13
C ASN A 510 0.54 -18.56 39.08
N ASN A 511 0.49 -17.96 40.29
CA ASN A 511 1.55 -18.04 41.30
C ASN A 511 2.94 -17.62 40.76
N LEU A 512 3.01 -16.49 40.05
CA LEU A 512 4.22 -15.98 39.40
C LEU A 512 5.11 -15.21 40.39
N PHE A 513 5.81 -15.93 41.27
CA PHE A 513 6.62 -15.35 42.35
C PHE A 513 7.72 -14.40 41.85
N ASP A 514 8.52 -14.81 40.86
CA ASP A 514 9.64 -14.00 40.34
C ASP A 514 9.16 -12.71 39.65
N VAL A 515 8.01 -12.77 38.97
CA VAL A 515 7.37 -11.60 38.35
C VAL A 515 6.89 -10.62 39.42
N ALA A 516 6.29 -11.13 40.51
CA ALA A 516 5.89 -10.31 41.65
C ALA A 516 7.09 -9.64 42.31
N LEU A 517 8.22 -10.35 42.43
CA LEU A 517 9.46 -9.81 42.99
C LEU A 517 10.04 -8.69 42.11
N LEU A 518 10.04 -8.86 40.78
CA LEU A 518 10.44 -7.80 39.86
C LEU A 518 9.56 -6.54 40.01
N LEU A 519 8.24 -6.73 40.09
CA LEU A 519 7.29 -5.63 40.29
C LEU A 519 7.49 -4.96 41.66
N TRP A 520 7.79 -5.73 42.70
CA TRP A 520 8.07 -5.23 44.05
C TRP A 520 9.33 -4.37 44.07
N ASN A 521 10.42 -4.86 43.47
CA ASN A 521 11.66 -4.09 43.33
C ASN A 521 11.47 -2.82 42.50
N LEU A 522 10.63 -2.87 41.45
CA LEU A 522 10.25 -1.69 40.69
C LEU A 522 9.52 -0.67 41.57
N VAL A 523 8.57 -1.10 42.40
CA VAL A 523 7.84 -0.24 43.33
C VAL A 523 8.79 0.41 44.34
N LEU A 524 9.73 -0.35 44.90
CA LEU A 524 10.72 0.17 45.87
C LEU A 524 11.72 1.15 45.22
N LYS A 525 12.09 0.95 43.95
CA LYS A 525 13.05 1.79 43.23
C LYS A 525 12.54 3.22 43.04
N TYR A 526 11.25 3.43 42.81
CA TYR A 526 10.71 4.73 42.41
C TYR A 526 10.21 5.55 43.61
N ASN A 527 10.91 6.66 43.89
CA ASN A 527 10.60 7.57 44.98
C ASN A 527 10.22 8.98 44.51
N ASN A 528 9.37 9.07 43.49
CA ASN A 528 8.92 10.34 42.89
C ASN A 528 7.46 10.62 43.28
N LYS A 529 7.13 11.85 43.71
CA LYS A 529 5.75 12.22 44.02
C LYS A 529 4.88 12.41 42.78
N ASN A 530 5.48 12.76 41.65
CA ASN A 530 4.75 13.06 40.42
C ASN A 530 4.07 11.81 39.85
N ILE A 531 4.66 10.62 40.02
CA ILE A 531 4.09 9.36 39.50
C ILE A 531 2.84 8.89 40.26
N LEU A 532 2.53 9.49 41.41
CA LEU A 532 1.43 9.07 42.28
C LEU A 532 0.07 9.55 41.78
N HIS A 533 0.06 10.63 41.01
CA HIS A 533 -1.16 11.29 40.54
C HIS A 533 -1.05 11.60 39.05
N ILE A 534 -2.18 11.65 38.37
CA ILE A 534 -2.25 12.19 37.01
C ILE A 534 -1.96 13.70 37.02
N VAL A 535 -1.66 14.27 35.87
CA VAL A 535 -1.66 15.72 35.67
C VAL A 535 -2.61 16.05 34.52
N TYR A 536 -3.74 16.66 34.86
CA TYR A 536 -4.76 17.06 33.87
C TYR A 536 -5.05 18.55 33.91
N LYS A 537 -5.08 19.19 32.74
CA LYS A 537 -5.44 20.60 32.56
C LYS A 537 -6.28 20.75 31.30
N ALA A 538 -7.52 21.21 31.42
CA ALA A 538 -8.44 21.31 30.29
C ALA A 538 -7.96 22.27 29.18
N ASN A 539 -7.29 23.37 29.56
CA ASN A 539 -6.68 24.35 28.65
C ASN A 539 -5.65 25.21 29.40
N ALA A 540 -4.93 26.09 28.71
CA ALA A 540 -3.88 26.94 29.29
C ALA A 540 -4.32 27.78 30.51
N SER A 541 -5.60 28.16 30.60
CA SER A 541 -6.16 28.98 31.69
C SER A 541 -6.86 28.18 32.81
N ALA A 542 -7.06 26.87 32.63
CA ALA A 542 -7.71 26.02 33.63
C ALA A 542 -6.76 25.71 34.79
N ASN A 543 -7.31 25.41 35.98
CA ASN A 543 -6.51 24.89 37.08
C ASN A 543 -6.07 23.45 36.80
N GLU A 544 -4.85 23.12 37.20
CA GLU A 544 -4.33 21.75 37.14
C GLU A 544 -5.09 20.86 38.13
N GLN A 545 -5.44 19.65 37.68
CA GLN A 545 -5.97 18.57 38.50
C GLN A 545 -4.87 17.53 38.66
N ASN A 546 -4.41 17.36 39.90
CA ASN A 546 -3.36 16.42 40.28
C ASN A 546 -3.72 15.67 41.58
N ASN A 547 -5.02 15.58 41.86
CA ASN A 547 -5.57 14.95 43.06
C ASN A 547 -6.13 13.54 42.80
N LEU A 548 -6.12 13.06 41.55
CA LEU A 548 -6.56 11.73 41.17
C LEU A 548 -5.34 10.80 41.01
N GLU A 549 -5.47 9.56 41.43
CA GLU A 549 -4.39 8.56 41.41
C GLU A 549 -3.95 8.25 39.99
N SER A 550 -2.65 8.09 39.71
CA SER A 550 -2.21 7.57 38.41
C SER A 550 -2.73 6.15 38.17
N SER A 551 -2.80 5.70 36.91
CA SER A 551 -3.15 4.31 36.60
C SER A 551 -2.27 3.32 37.35
N LEU A 552 -0.97 3.61 37.44
CA LEU A 552 0.00 2.86 38.24
C LEU A 552 -0.46 2.65 39.69
N VAL A 553 -0.79 3.73 40.41
CA VAL A 553 -1.26 3.62 41.80
C VAL A 553 -2.61 2.92 41.87
N TYR A 554 -3.51 3.25 40.96
CA TYR A 554 -4.88 2.75 40.96
C TYR A 554 -4.94 1.22 40.92
N TYR A 555 -4.24 0.61 39.96
CA TYR A 555 -4.26 -0.84 39.72
C TYR A 555 -3.41 -1.61 40.74
N LEU A 556 -2.20 -1.14 41.07
CA LEU A 556 -1.32 -1.80 42.04
C LEU A 556 -1.91 -1.82 43.45
N LYS A 557 -2.71 -0.80 43.79
CA LYS A 557 -3.41 -0.74 45.07
C LYS A 557 -4.53 -1.76 45.15
N ARG A 558 -5.29 -1.99 44.07
CA ARG A 558 -6.58 -2.71 44.09
C ARG A 558 -6.51 -4.15 43.58
N THR A 559 -5.36 -4.62 43.13
CA THR A 559 -5.18 -5.98 42.60
C THR A 559 -4.24 -6.78 43.49
N PRO A 560 -4.55 -8.05 43.84
CA PRO A 560 -3.64 -8.86 44.63
C PRO A 560 -2.47 -9.36 43.76
N TRP A 561 -1.26 -8.90 44.07
CA TRP A 561 -0.03 -9.25 43.34
C TRP A 561 1.18 -9.48 44.25
N VAL A 562 1.10 -9.15 45.55
CA VAL A 562 2.21 -9.35 46.50
C VAL A 562 2.06 -10.69 47.19
N PRO A 563 3.02 -11.62 47.07
CA PRO A 563 2.98 -12.89 47.78
C PRO A 563 3.23 -12.66 49.28
N THR A 564 2.37 -13.24 50.10
CA THR A 564 2.49 -13.29 51.57
C THR A 564 2.49 -14.73 52.05
N LYS A 565 2.81 -14.96 53.32
CA LYS A 565 2.70 -16.29 53.96
C LYS A 565 1.29 -16.92 53.85
N SER A 566 0.27 -16.10 53.58
CA SER A 566 -1.14 -16.48 53.45
C SER A 566 -1.69 -16.40 52.02
N GLY A 567 -0.82 -16.40 51.00
CA GLY A 567 -1.18 -16.23 49.59
C GLY A 567 -0.97 -14.81 49.09
N TYR A 568 -1.44 -14.50 47.88
CA TYR A 568 -1.29 -13.18 47.27
C TYR A 568 -2.30 -12.18 47.82
N LYS A 569 -1.82 -10.98 48.17
CA LYS A 569 -2.63 -9.91 48.74
C LYS A 569 -2.35 -8.57 48.07
N CYS A 570 -3.27 -7.63 48.23
CA CYS A 570 -3.02 -6.23 47.89
C CYS A 570 -2.06 -5.61 48.94
N PRO A 571 -1.26 -4.59 48.57
CA PRO A 571 -0.33 -3.93 49.48
C PRO A 571 -0.92 -3.41 50.80
N TYR A 572 -2.21 -3.06 50.83
CA TYR A 572 -2.88 -2.54 52.03
C TYR A 572 -3.47 -3.64 52.95
N GLU A 573 -3.44 -4.91 52.54
CA GLU A 573 -4.12 -6.03 53.24
C GLU A 573 -3.21 -6.84 54.17
N PHE A 574 -1.90 -6.55 54.19
CA PHE A 574 -0.92 -7.26 54.99
C PHE A 574 -0.11 -6.30 55.87
N LYS A 575 0.54 -6.87 56.89
CA LYS A 575 1.56 -6.17 57.68
C LYS A 575 2.95 -6.67 57.28
N ASP A 576 4.01 -5.91 57.59
CA ASP A 576 5.38 -6.27 57.20
C ASP A 576 5.80 -7.68 57.69
N ASP A 577 5.28 -8.13 58.84
CA ASP A 577 5.55 -9.49 59.37
C ASP A 577 4.97 -10.64 58.52
N ASP A 578 3.99 -10.34 57.65
CA ASP A 578 3.32 -11.31 56.77
C ASP A 578 4.09 -11.54 55.45
N LEU A 579 5.09 -10.70 55.15
CA LEU A 579 5.89 -10.77 53.92
C LEU A 579 6.84 -11.97 53.91
N HIS A 580 7.14 -12.45 52.70
CA HIS A 580 8.25 -13.38 52.48
C HIS A 580 9.60 -12.68 52.69
N GLU A 581 10.64 -13.43 53.04
CA GLU A 581 11.99 -12.88 53.30
C GLU A 581 12.53 -12.05 52.12
N GLU A 582 12.29 -12.48 50.87
CA GLU A 582 12.73 -11.79 49.65
C GLU A 582 11.98 -10.46 49.38
N PHE A 583 10.85 -10.22 50.06
CA PHE A 583 10.03 -9.01 49.90
C PHE A 583 10.27 -8.01 51.04
N LYS A 584 11.12 -8.34 52.02
CA LYS A 584 11.49 -7.40 53.08
C LYS A 584 12.29 -6.23 52.50
N TYR A 585 12.03 -5.04 53.03
CA TYR A 585 12.67 -3.79 52.60
C TYR A 585 13.13 -3.00 53.84
N GLU A 586 14.17 -2.18 53.67
CA GLU A 586 14.70 -1.35 54.77
C GLU A 586 13.93 -0.03 54.93
N THR A 587 13.50 0.58 53.82
CA THR A 587 12.77 1.85 53.83
C THR A 587 11.72 1.82 52.72
N PRO A 588 10.44 2.18 52.99
CA PRO A 588 9.41 2.18 51.98
C PRO A 588 9.63 3.31 50.96
N SER A 589 9.29 3.07 49.70
CA SER A 589 9.23 4.12 48.69
C SER A 589 7.92 4.92 48.81
N LEU A 590 7.90 6.14 48.29
CA LEU A 590 6.67 6.94 48.20
C LEU A 590 5.55 6.21 47.43
N LEU A 591 5.89 5.39 46.44
CA LEU A 591 4.92 4.58 45.72
C LEU A 591 4.36 3.46 46.61
N LEU A 592 5.22 2.76 47.37
CA LEU A 592 4.78 1.74 48.32
C LEU A 592 3.86 2.34 49.39
N GLU A 593 4.24 3.47 49.98
CA GLU A 593 3.40 4.18 50.96
C GLU A 593 2.03 4.59 50.38
N ALA A 594 1.97 4.94 49.10
CA ALA A 594 0.72 5.31 48.44
C ALA A 594 -0.20 4.11 48.22
N ILE A 595 0.34 2.96 47.79
CA ILE A 595 -0.45 1.74 47.51
C ILE A 595 -0.82 0.95 48.76
N SER A 596 -0.09 1.10 49.87
CA SER A 596 -0.42 0.47 51.16
C SER A 596 -1.53 1.17 51.94
N LYS A 597 -2.07 2.28 51.43
CA LYS A 597 -3.25 2.95 52.00
C LYS A 597 -4.53 2.34 51.44
N ARG A 598 -5.38 1.83 52.33
CA ARG A 598 -6.68 1.24 51.96
C ARG A 598 -7.56 2.27 51.22
N PRO A 599 -8.03 1.98 50.00
CA PRO A 599 -8.90 2.88 49.25
C PRO A 599 -10.29 2.97 49.91
N ASN A 600 -10.95 4.12 49.79
CA ASN A 600 -12.33 4.33 50.24
C ASN A 600 -13.22 4.75 49.06
N ASP A 601 -13.36 3.85 48.10
CA ASP A 601 -14.13 4.06 46.87
C ASP A 601 -15.19 2.96 46.67
N MET A 602 -15.95 3.04 45.58
CA MET A 602 -17.00 2.08 45.29
C MET A 602 -16.44 0.66 45.05
N VAL A 603 -15.22 0.52 44.54
CA VAL A 603 -14.60 -0.80 44.32
C VAL A 603 -14.40 -1.52 45.65
N GLU A 604 -13.89 -0.84 46.66
CA GLU A 604 -13.73 -1.41 48.00
C GLU A 604 -15.07 -1.72 48.67
N GLN A 605 -16.09 -0.88 48.44
CA GLN A 605 -17.46 -1.14 48.91
C GLN A 605 -18.12 -2.34 48.21
N LEU A 606 -17.77 -2.61 46.96
CA LEU A 606 -18.24 -3.77 46.20
C LEU A 606 -17.49 -5.04 46.60
N LYS A 607 -16.17 -4.97 46.79
CA LYS A 607 -15.33 -6.06 47.33
C LYS A 607 -15.80 -6.50 48.72
N SER A 608 -16.03 -5.56 49.64
CA SER A 608 -16.56 -5.87 50.98
C SER A 608 -17.96 -6.49 50.97
N LYS A 609 -18.69 -6.38 49.85
CA LYS A 609 -19.96 -7.04 49.58
C LYS A 609 -19.83 -8.37 48.82
N GLY A 610 -18.61 -8.88 48.61
CA GLY A 610 -18.34 -10.16 47.96
C GLY A 610 -18.50 -10.14 46.43
N ILE A 611 -18.31 -9.00 45.78
CA ILE A 611 -18.33 -8.86 44.32
C ILE A 611 -16.90 -8.60 43.85
N GLU A 612 -16.32 -9.61 43.21
CA GLU A 612 -14.96 -9.59 42.69
C GLU A 612 -15.01 -9.94 41.18
N ASP A 613 -15.34 -8.96 40.34
CA ASP A 613 -15.27 -9.09 38.87
C ASP A 613 -14.16 -8.19 38.28
N GLU A 614 -13.62 -8.52 37.10
CA GLU A 614 -12.67 -7.65 36.38
C GLU A 614 -13.26 -6.29 36.02
N ASN A 615 -14.55 -6.24 35.67
CA ASN A 615 -15.22 -4.98 35.32
C ASN A 615 -15.48 -4.09 36.53
N THR A 616 -15.33 -4.60 37.76
CA THR A 616 -15.55 -3.82 38.99
C THR A 616 -14.55 -2.67 39.13
N LEU A 617 -13.35 -2.81 38.56
CA LEU A 617 -12.32 -1.75 38.55
C LEU A 617 -12.68 -0.59 37.63
N PHE A 618 -13.43 -0.83 36.56
CA PHE A 618 -13.92 0.23 35.66
C PHE A 618 -15.01 1.07 36.33
N LEU A 619 -15.83 0.46 37.19
CA LEU A 619 -16.96 1.11 37.85
C LEU A 619 -16.58 2.26 38.80
N ALA A 620 -15.32 2.36 39.23
CA ALA A 620 -14.89 3.43 40.13
C ALA A 620 -15.06 4.82 39.53
N GLY A 621 -14.90 4.94 38.21
CA GLY A 621 -15.04 6.16 37.44
C GLY A 621 -16.34 6.26 36.66
N CYS A 622 -17.37 5.51 37.01
CA CYS A 622 -18.72 5.75 36.48
C CYS A 622 -19.39 6.92 37.19
N ASP A 623 -20.28 7.64 36.51
CA ASP A 623 -21.08 8.70 37.14
C ASP A 623 -22.15 8.14 38.10
N ALA A 624 -22.84 9.00 38.84
CA ALA A 624 -23.80 8.56 39.86
C ALA A 624 -24.97 7.73 39.30
N GLU A 625 -25.38 7.96 38.04
CA GLU A 625 -26.47 7.23 37.38
C GLU A 625 -25.98 5.85 36.90
N GLU A 626 -24.79 5.78 36.30
CA GLU A 626 -24.13 4.53 35.91
C GLU A 626 -23.80 3.66 37.12
N GLN A 627 -23.35 4.27 38.23
CA GLN A 627 -23.15 3.58 39.51
C GLN A 627 -24.46 3.02 40.06
N GLN A 628 -25.56 3.74 39.89
CA GLN A 628 -26.88 3.28 40.32
C GLN A 628 -27.40 2.15 39.43
N LEU A 629 -27.22 2.22 38.11
CA LEU A 629 -27.52 1.14 37.17
C LEU A 629 -26.68 -0.11 37.47
N ALA A 630 -25.40 0.04 37.83
CA ALA A 630 -24.56 -1.08 38.24
C ALA A 630 -25.06 -1.70 39.56
N ARG A 631 -25.47 -0.90 40.55
CA ARG A 631 -26.10 -1.39 41.78
C ARG A 631 -27.40 -2.15 41.50
N GLU A 632 -28.26 -1.62 40.64
CA GLU A 632 -29.52 -2.26 40.23
C GLU A 632 -29.29 -3.55 39.43
N TYR A 633 -28.28 -3.56 38.54
CA TYR A 633 -27.85 -4.75 37.80
C TYR A 633 -27.29 -5.82 38.75
N ILE A 634 -26.54 -5.42 39.76
CA ILE A 634 -25.97 -6.31 40.79
C ILE A 634 -27.04 -6.85 41.74
N GLU A 635 -28.03 -6.04 42.14
CA GLU A 635 -29.21 -6.52 42.86
C GLU A 635 -30.05 -7.46 42.00
N LYS A 636 -30.13 -7.21 40.69
CA LYS A 636 -30.65 -8.17 39.71
C LYS A 636 -29.82 -9.45 39.65
N LEU A 637 -28.49 -9.38 39.65
CA LEU A 637 -27.63 -10.57 39.67
C LEU A 637 -27.72 -11.34 40.99
N ARG A 638 -27.93 -10.67 42.12
CA ARG A 638 -28.17 -11.31 43.43
C ARG A 638 -29.55 -11.95 43.52
N SER A 639 -30.58 -11.29 42.98
CA SER A 639 -31.92 -11.87 42.87
C SER A 639 -32.01 -12.97 41.79
N GLN A 640 -31.12 -12.95 40.79
CA GLN A 640 -30.91 -14.03 39.82
C GLN A 640 -30.07 -15.17 40.40
N LYS A 641 -29.02 -14.93 41.20
CA LYS A 641 -28.30 -15.97 41.96
C LYS A 641 -29.20 -16.65 43.01
N GLN A 642 -30.28 -15.99 43.44
CA GLN A 642 -31.33 -16.59 44.26
C GLN A 642 -32.40 -17.38 43.45
N LYS A 643 -32.31 -17.41 42.11
CA LYS A 643 -33.13 -18.29 41.26
C LYS A 643 -32.22 -19.25 40.50
N ALA A 644 -32.26 -20.52 40.89
CA ALA A 644 -31.50 -21.63 40.32
C ALA A 644 -31.46 -21.62 38.77
N GLY A 645 -30.33 -22.05 38.19
CA GLY A 645 -30.13 -22.21 36.76
C GLY A 645 -31.20 -23.10 36.11
N LYS A 646 -31.46 -22.87 34.81
CA LYS A 646 -32.51 -23.61 34.08
C LYS A 646 -32.00 -24.98 33.63
N SER A 647 -32.81 -26.01 33.82
CA SER A 647 -32.56 -27.34 33.25
C SER A 647 -32.62 -27.32 31.71
N LEU A 648 -32.04 -28.33 31.05
CA LEU A 648 -32.09 -28.55 29.61
C LEU A 648 -33.53 -28.65 29.09
N THR A 649 -34.43 -29.20 29.91
CA THR A 649 -35.87 -29.27 29.60
C THR A 649 -36.50 -27.87 29.58
N GLU A 650 -36.18 -27.02 30.57
CA GLU A 650 -36.62 -25.62 30.62
C GLU A 650 -35.99 -24.75 29.51
N LEU A 651 -34.79 -25.11 29.02
CA LEU A 651 -34.14 -24.46 27.89
C LEU A 651 -34.77 -24.83 26.55
N SER A 652 -35.21 -26.08 26.39
CA SER A 652 -35.98 -26.50 25.22
C SER A 652 -37.32 -25.74 25.16
N GLU A 653 -38.02 -25.63 26.28
CA GLU A 653 -39.29 -24.89 26.38
C GLU A 653 -39.11 -23.39 26.14
N SER A 654 -38.04 -22.78 26.67
CA SER A 654 -37.77 -21.35 26.47
C SER A 654 -37.08 -21.00 25.14
N SER A 655 -36.78 -21.99 24.31
CA SER A 655 -36.29 -21.83 22.93
C SER A 655 -37.43 -21.73 21.92
N ASP A 656 -38.66 -22.06 22.32
CA ASP A 656 -39.85 -21.82 21.52
C ASP A 656 -40.05 -20.30 21.35
N ARG A 657 -40.35 -19.87 20.12
CA ARG A 657 -40.49 -18.46 19.74
C ARG A 657 -41.81 -18.26 19.05
N GLU A 658 -42.64 -17.39 19.59
CA GLU A 658 -43.88 -16.91 18.97
C GLU A 658 -43.60 -15.71 18.06
N GLN A 659 -44.40 -15.56 17.02
CA GLN A 659 -44.34 -14.40 16.12
C GLN A 659 -45.13 -13.26 16.76
N LEU A 660 -44.54 -12.06 16.84
CA LEU A 660 -45.28 -10.84 17.20
C LEU A 660 -46.22 -10.49 16.03
N LEU A 661 -47.42 -9.97 16.35
CA LEU A 661 -48.36 -9.47 15.34
C LEU A 661 -47.68 -8.38 14.51
N GLU A 662 -47.79 -8.47 13.18
CA GLU A 662 -47.34 -7.39 12.29
C GLU A 662 -48.15 -6.12 12.62
N GLU A 663 -47.46 -5.01 12.90
CA GLU A 663 -48.08 -3.70 12.82
C GLU A 663 -48.23 -3.40 11.31
N ASP A 664 -49.47 -3.16 10.87
CA ASP A 664 -49.79 -2.71 9.51
C ASP A 664 -49.15 -1.32 9.31
N ASP A 665 -47.85 -1.28 9.03
CA ASP A 665 -47.26 -0.16 8.34
C ASP A 665 -47.70 -0.27 6.88
N ASP A 666 -48.46 0.74 6.44
CA ASP A 666 -49.06 0.94 5.11
C ASP A 666 -47.99 1.09 3.99
N ASP A 667 -47.00 0.21 3.98
CA ASP A 667 -45.92 0.19 3.02
C ASP A 667 -46.31 -0.73 1.86
N ASP A 668 -46.71 -0.12 0.74
CA ASP A 668 -46.99 -0.76 -0.54
C ASP A 668 -45.72 -1.41 -1.15
N TYR A 669 -45.27 -2.51 -0.56
CA TYR A 669 -44.24 -3.38 -1.11
C TYR A 669 -44.87 -4.30 -2.14
N GLY A 670 -44.92 -3.88 -3.41
CA GLY A 670 -45.08 -4.84 -4.50
C GLY A 670 -45.80 -4.42 -5.77
N VAL A 671 -46.19 -3.15 -5.95
CA VAL A 671 -46.77 -2.73 -7.25
C VAL A 671 -45.65 -2.31 -8.22
N SER A 672 -45.49 -3.09 -9.29
CA SER A 672 -44.61 -2.75 -10.42
C SER A 672 -45.17 -1.55 -11.19
N HIS A 673 -44.81 -0.33 -10.79
CA HIS A 673 -45.24 0.87 -11.53
C HIS A 673 -44.42 1.07 -12.83
N LYS A 674 -45.11 1.20 -13.97
CA LYS A 674 -44.52 1.74 -15.20
C LYS A 674 -44.20 3.22 -14.98
N SER A 675 -42.92 3.54 -14.92
CA SER A 675 -42.41 4.88 -14.66
C SER A 675 -42.78 5.86 -15.78
N LYS A 676 -43.54 6.92 -15.43
CA LYS A 676 -43.71 8.11 -16.28
C LYS A 676 -42.54 9.06 -16.03
N ASN A 677 -41.85 9.42 -17.10
CA ASN A 677 -40.74 10.40 -17.20
C ASN A 677 -39.38 9.98 -16.61
N LEU A 678 -38.57 9.34 -17.46
CA LEU A 678 -37.18 8.94 -17.19
C LEU A 678 -36.23 10.15 -17.09
N ASP A 679 -36.49 11.25 -17.80
CA ASP A 679 -35.56 12.37 -17.88
C ASP A 679 -35.42 13.15 -16.56
N LYS A 680 -36.52 13.31 -15.81
CA LYS A 680 -36.46 13.93 -14.47
C LYS A 680 -35.72 13.06 -13.45
N ARG A 681 -35.82 11.73 -13.57
CA ARG A 681 -35.08 10.78 -12.72
C ARG A 681 -33.59 10.81 -13.06
N ARG A 682 -33.25 10.91 -14.35
CA ARG A 682 -31.87 11.00 -14.84
C ARG A 682 -31.16 12.26 -14.33
N ILE A 683 -31.80 13.42 -14.46
CA ILE A 683 -31.25 14.72 -14.00
C ILE A 683 -31.06 14.73 -12.48
N LYS A 684 -31.93 14.06 -11.72
CA LYS A 684 -31.80 13.96 -10.26
C LYS A 684 -30.65 13.03 -9.85
N LEU A 685 -30.48 11.91 -10.53
CA LEU A 685 -29.37 10.97 -10.31
C LEU A 685 -28.02 11.58 -10.71
N GLU A 686 -27.96 12.34 -11.81
CA GLU A 686 -26.75 13.06 -12.22
C GLU A 686 -26.33 14.08 -11.15
N LYS A 687 -27.30 14.78 -10.54
CA LYS A 687 -27.05 15.70 -9.41
C LYS A 687 -26.56 14.98 -8.14
N GLU A 688 -27.14 13.83 -7.81
CA GLU A 688 -26.76 13.02 -6.64
C GLU A 688 -25.37 12.36 -6.81
N PHE A 689 -24.91 12.12 -8.04
CA PHE A 689 -23.56 11.63 -8.34
C PHE A 689 -22.49 12.75 -8.37
N ASP A 690 -22.89 13.97 -8.73
CA ASP A 690 -22.01 15.15 -8.78
C ASP A 690 -21.77 15.78 -7.38
N ASP A 691 -22.73 15.65 -6.46
CA ASP A 691 -22.61 16.07 -5.06
C ASP A 691 -21.76 15.06 -4.25
N ARG A 692 -20.44 15.07 -4.46
CA ARG A 692 -19.48 14.37 -3.58
C ARG A 692 -19.22 15.21 -2.32
N GLU A 693 -19.97 14.95 -1.25
CA GLU A 693 -19.51 14.95 0.16
C GLU A 693 -20.69 14.90 1.15
N GLN A 694 -20.73 13.83 1.95
CA GLN A 694 -21.10 13.73 3.37
C GLN A 694 -21.79 12.39 3.64
N GLU A 695 -21.03 11.45 4.19
CA GLU A 695 -21.56 10.21 4.77
C GLU A 695 -22.56 10.56 5.87
N THR A 696 -23.83 10.22 5.62
CA THR A 696 -24.87 10.30 6.65
C THR A 696 -24.77 9.06 7.52
N ILE A 697 -24.40 9.28 8.78
CA ILE A 697 -24.36 8.29 9.86
C ILE A 697 -25.75 7.65 9.98
N CYS A 698 -25.84 6.34 9.72
CA CYS A 698 -27.02 5.55 10.06
C CYS A 698 -26.99 5.22 11.56
N MET A 699 -27.94 5.79 12.30
CA MET A 699 -28.20 5.47 13.70
C MET A 699 -28.70 4.03 13.88
N ASN A 700 -28.11 3.36 14.87
CA ASN A 700 -28.62 2.31 15.76
C ASN A 700 -29.61 1.29 15.18
N LYS A 701 -29.11 0.09 14.87
CA LYS A 701 -29.94 -1.12 14.84
C LYS A 701 -29.84 -1.88 16.16
N VAL A 702 -31.00 -1.92 16.80
CA VAL A 702 -31.45 -2.74 17.93
C VAL A 702 -30.74 -4.09 18.03
N THR A 703 -30.08 -4.31 19.18
CA THR A 703 -29.39 -5.56 19.54
C THR A 703 -30.40 -6.67 19.82
N LEU A 704 -30.68 -7.50 18.82
CA LEU A 704 -31.47 -8.72 19.00
C LEU A 704 -30.60 -9.86 19.57
N LYS A 705 -31.11 -10.50 20.64
CA LYS A 705 -30.49 -11.61 21.40
C LYS A 705 -29.84 -12.66 20.50
N VAL A 706 -28.52 -12.69 20.49
CA VAL A 706 -27.69 -13.61 19.70
C VAL A 706 -27.67 -14.99 20.37
N LEU A 707 -28.13 -16.02 19.65
CA LEU A 707 -27.79 -17.43 19.94
C LEU A 707 -26.25 -17.55 19.98
N GLY A 708 -25.68 -18.20 20.99
CA GLY A 708 -24.22 -18.40 21.10
C GLY A 708 -23.62 -18.86 19.77
N LYS A 709 -22.58 -18.17 19.28
CA LYS A 709 -21.96 -18.48 17.97
C LYS A 709 -21.19 -19.81 18.09
N PRO A 710 -21.39 -20.78 17.18
CA PRO A 710 -20.62 -22.02 17.20
C PRO A 710 -19.12 -21.76 17.00
N ASN A 711 -18.29 -22.47 17.75
CA ASN A 711 -16.84 -22.40 17.68
C ASN A 711 -16.28 -23.05 16.40
N SER A 712 -14.95 -23.05 16.24
CA SER A 712 -14.30 -23.62 15.05
C SER A 712 -14.47 -25.13 14.92
N ASP A 713 -14.50 -25.84 16.05
CA ASP A 713 -14.51 -27.30 16.10
C ASP A 713 -15.91 -27.84 15.82
N GLU A 714 -16.94 -27.21 16.36
CA GLU A 714 -18.36 -27.41 16.01
C GLU A 714 -18.58 -27.27 14.49
N LYS A 715 -18.01 -26.22 13.88
CA LYS A 715 -18.09 -25.97 12.43
C LYS A 715 -17.39 -27.04 11.61
N ASN A 716 -16.26 -27.55 12.09
CA ASN A 716 -15.51 -28.60 11.42
C ASN A 716 -16.23 -29.95 11.50
N PHE A 717 -16.83 -30.26 12.65
CA PHE A 717 -17.64 -31.47 12.84
C PHE A 717 -18.79 -31.53 11.83
N VAL A 718 -19.67 -30.52 11.80
CA VAL A 718 -20.82 -30.53 10.88
C VAL A 718 -20.41 -30.41 9.41
N ARG A 719 -19.28 -29.76 9.10
CA ARG A 719 -18.74 -29.75 7.72
C ARG A 719 -18.32 -31.15 7.28
N ASN A 720 -17.71 -31.93 8.15
CA ASN A 720 -17.26 -33.30 7.84
C ASN A 720 -18.43 -34.27 7.68
N GLU A 721 -19.46 -34.14 8.52
CA GLU A 721 -20.62 -35.03 8.48
C GLU A 721 -21.57 -34.73 7.29
N TYR A 722 -21.74 -33.44 6.93
CA TYR A 722 -22.76 -33.03 5.94
C TYR A 722 -22.19 -32.42 4.66
N GLY A 723 -20.88 -32.23 4.52
CA GLY A 723 -20.25 -31.73 3.28
C GLY A 723 -20.78 -30.36 2.83
N SER A 724 -21.11 -29.47 3.78
CA SER A 724 -21.77 -28.18 3.53
C SER A 724 -23.21 -28.28 2.98
N ARG A 725 -23.88 -29.42 3.10
CA ARG A 725 -25.32 -29.56 2.77
C ARG A 725 -26.20 -29.14 3.94
N CYS A 726 -27.40 -28.64 3.61
CA CYS A 726 -28.38 -28.20 4.58
C CYS A 726 -29.13 -29.40 5.20
N GLN A 727 -29.16 -29.51 6.53
CA GLN A 727 -29.88 -30.59 7.23
C GLN A 727 -31.41 -30.48 7.17
N ILE A 728 -31.97 -29.35 6.72
CA ILE A 728 -33.43 -29.15 6.61
C ILE A 728 -33.92 -29.38 5.17
N CYS A 729 -33.27 -28.78 4.18
CA CYS A 729 -33.73 -28.83 2.80
C CYS A 729 -32.86 -29.67 1.86
N ASN A 730 -31.77 -30.28 2.38
CA ASN A 730 -30.77 -31.05 1.64
C ASN A 730 -30.12 -30.30 0.47
N ALA A 731 -30.33 -28.98 0.37
CA ALA A 731 -29.68 -28.16 -0.65
C ALA A 731 -28.17 -28.12 -0.41
N GLU A 732 -27.41 -28.17 -1.49
CA GLU A 732 -25.98 -28.03 -1.40
C GLU A 732 -25.59 -26.58 -1.06
N GLY A 733 -24.51 -26.41 -0.30
CA GLY A 733 -23.99 -25.09 0.05
C GLY A 733 -23.61 -24.25 -1.18
N ILE A 734 -23.70 -22.93 -1.03
CA ILE A 734 -23.48 -21.96 -2.12
C ILE A 734 -22.02 -22.01 -2.57
N LEU A 735 -21.76 -22.17 -3.87
CA LEU A 735 -20.41 -22.14 -4.39
C LEU A 735 -19.88 -20.70 -4.37
N THR A 736 -18.90 -20.45 -3.52
CA THR A 736 -18.22 -19.14 -3.46
C THR A 736 -17.33 -18.94 -4.68
N ALA A 737 -16.97 -17.69 -4.98
CA ALA A 737 -16.02 -17.36 -6.06
C ALA A 737 -14.66 -18.07 -5.94
N LYS A 738 -14.31 -18.57 -4.74
CA LYS A 738 -13.10 -19.35 -4.46
C LYS A 738 -13.30 -20.87 -4.55
N GLY A 739 -14.43 -21.33 -5.09
CA GLY A 739 -14.74 -22.75 -5.29
C GLY A 739 -15.10 -23.55 -4.03
N LYS A 740 -15.17 -22.92 -2.85
CA LYS A 740 -15.62 -23.59 -1.61
C LYS A 740 -17.12 -23.43 -1.42
N ARG A 741 -17.80 -24.48 -0.95
CA ARG A 741 -19.23 -24.46 -0.63
C ARG A 741 -19.49 -23.83 0.75
N TYR A 742 -20.29 -22.78 0.76
CA TYR A 742 -20.69 -22.01 1.94
C TYR A 742 -21.94 -22.60 2.61
N PHE A 743 -21.93 -22.66 3.94
CA PHE A 743 -23.06 -23.01 4.79
C PHE A 743 -22.95 -22.24 6.13
N GLU A 744 -24.07 -22.16 6.85
CA GLU A 744 -24.20 -21.54 8.16
C GLU A 744 -24.25 -22.62 9.24
N ALA A 745 -23.39 -22.51 10.26
CA ALA A 745 -23.46 -23.35 11.45
C ALA A 745 -24.32 -22.67 12.53
N ILE A 746 -25.38 -23.33 12.99
CA ILE A 746 -26.36 -22.77 13.94
C ILE A 746 -26.60 -23.74 15.09
N ASN A 747 -26.49 -23.26 16.34
CA ASN A 747 -26.78 -24.10 17.51
C ASN A 747 -28.29 -24.26 17.75
N ILE A 748 -28.72 -25.47 18.11
CA ILE A 748 -30.13 -25.85 18.38
C ILE A 748 -30.59 -25.18 19.67
N PHE A 749 -29.82 -25.34 20.76
CA PHE A 749 -30.07 -24.72 22.06
C PHE A 749 -29.06 -23.60 22.34
N ASN A 750 -29.49 -22.57 23.08
CA ASN A 750 -28.58 -21.52 23.54
C ASN A 750 -27.79 -21.97 24.78
N THR A 751 -26.63 -22.58 24.54
CA THR A 751 -25.78 -23.14 25.59
C THR A 751 -25.15 -22.11 26.52
N GLY A 752 -25.14 -20.82 26.15
CA GLY A 752 -24.70 -19.73 27.03
C GLY A 752 -25.67 -19.41 28.19
N LYS A 753 -26.79 -20.14 28.29
CA LYS A 753 -27.74 -20.10 29.41
C LYS A 753 -27.81 -21.41 30.20
N LEU A 754 -27.06 -22.44 29.79
CA LEU A 754 -26.84 -23.62 30.64
C LEU A 754 -25.91 -23.24 31.79
N ASP A 755 -26.10 -23.90 32.93
CA ASP A 755 -25.15 -23.83 34.04
C ASP A 755 -23.73 -24.19 33.55
N ASP A 756 -22.70 -23.54 34.09
CA ASP A 756 -21.31 -23.74 33.67
C ASP A 756 -20.86 -25.20 33.87
N SER A 757 -21.43 -25.91 34.85
CA SER A 757 -21.20 -27.35 35.07
C SER A 757 -21.81 -28.25 33.99
N LEU A 758 -22.76 -27.73 33.20
CA LEU A 758 -23.51 -28.44 32.15
C LEU A 758 -23.04 -28.09 30.73
N GLN A 759 -22.02 -27.24 30.57
CA GLN A 759 -21.38 -26.93 29.28
C GLN A 759 -20.43 -28.06 28.84
N ILE A 760 -20.97 -29.27 28.70
CA ILE A 760 -20.20 -30.48 28.36
C ILE A 760 -19.68 -30.38 26.92
N LYS A 761 -18.34 -30.47 26.77
CA LYS A 761 -17.59 -30.69 25.50
C LYS A 761 -18.34 -30.26 24.23
N LEU A 762 -18.59 -28.95 24.11
CA LEU A 762 -19.27 -28.36 22.95
C LEU A 762 -18.48 -28.59 21.64
N ASP A 763 -17.17 -28.84 21.73
CA ASP A 763 -16.28 -29.25 20.64
C ASP A 763 -16.72 -30.52 19.91
N LEU A 764 -17.57 -31.36 20.53
CA LEU A 764 -18.13 -32.55 19.90
C LEU A 764 -19.27 -32.26 18.91
N GLY A 765 -19.65 -30.98 18.73
CA GLY A 765 -20.61 -30.55 17.70
C GLY A 765 -22.04 -31.05 17.88
N TRP A 766 -22.38 -31.62 19.05
CA TRP A 766 -23.66 -32.29 19.32
C TRP A 766 -24.88 -31.36 19.22
N ASN A 767 -24.69 -30.06 19.43
CA ASN A 767 -25.74 -29.04 19.46
C ASN A 767 -25.79 -28.20 18.16
N THR A 768 -25.00 -28.50 17.13
CA THR A 768 -24.79 -27.61 15.98
C THR A 768 -25.39 -28.17 14.69
N LEU A 769 -26.11 -27.34 13.93
CA LEU A 769 -26.67 -27.68 12.63
C LEU A 769 -25.88 -27.05 11.47
N SER A 770 -25.74 -27.78 10.36
CA SER A 770 -25.29 -27.28 9.06
C SER A 770 -26.50 -26.88 8.21
N LEU A 771 -26.71 -25.57 7.99
CA LEU A 771 -27.86 -25.02 7.27
C LEU A 771 -27.43 -24.15 6.09
N CYS A 772 -28.26 -24.08 5.04
CA CYS A 772 -28.10 -23.06 3.99
C CYS A 772 -28.51 -21.68 4.53
N PRO A 773 -28.08 -20.56 3.90
CA PRO A 773 -28.38 -19.21 4.41
C PRO A 773 -29.88 -18.95 4.63
N ASN A 774 -30.75 -19.48 3.75
CA ASN A 774 -32.19 -19.31 3.87
C ASN A 774 -32.77 -20.10 5.06
N CYS A 775 -32.41 -21.37 5.22
CA CYS A 775 -32.87 -22.17 6.36
C CYS A 775 -32.29 -21.67 7.68
N ALA A 776 -31.04 -21.19 7.68
CA ALA A 776 -30.41 -20.58 8.85
C ALA A 776 -31.11 -19.28 9.27
N ALA A 777 -31.47 -18.43 8.31
CA ALA A 777 -32.24 -17.22 8.57
C ALA A 777 -33.63 -17.56 9.14
N LYS A 778 -34.35 -18.52 8.54
CA LYS A 778 -35.62 -19.00 9.08
C LYS A 778 -35.47 -19.51 10.51
N PHE A 779 -34.50 -20.37 10.78
CA PHE A 779 -34.25 -20.90 12.11
C PHE A 779 -33.91 -19.79 13.14
N LYS A 780 -33.18 -18.75 12.72
CA LYS A 780 -32.76 -17.63 13.58
C LYS A 780 -33.82 -16.56 13.80
N TYR A 781 -34.75 -16.35 12.87
CA TYR A 781 -35.60 -15.15 12.88
C TYR A 781 -37.09 -15.46 12.88
N SER A 782 -37.51 -16.64 12.42
CA SER A 782 -38.94 -17.00 12.35
C SER A 782 -39.49 -17.61 13.65
N GLN A 783 -40.79 -17.93 13.63
CA GLN A 783 -41.45 -18.75 14.64
C GLN A 783 -40.85 -20.17 14.64
N LEU A 784 -40.41 -20.64 15.81
CA LEU A 784 -39.75 -21.93 15.99
C LEU A 784 -40.36 -22.66 17.20
N THR A 785 -40.69 -23.93 17.05
CA THR A 785 -41.12 -24.81 18.15
C THR A 785 -40.27 -26.08 18.13
N ILE A 786 -39.47 -26.28 19.17
CA ILE A 786 -38.54 -27.40 19.35
C ILE A 786 -38.70 -28.12 20.69
N SER A 787 -39.67 -27.74 21.52
CA SER A 787 -39.99 -28.37 22.82
C SER A 787 -40.02 -29.91 22.81
N ASN A 788 -40.53 -30.54 21.74
CA ASN A 788 -40.61 -32.00 21.61
C ASN A 788 -39.33 -32.66 21.01
N LEU A 789 -38.27 -31.90 20.76
CA LEU A 789 -37.05 -32.40 20.11
C LEU A 789 -36.28 -33.36 21.03
N ILE A 790 -36.14 -33.01 22.32
CA ILE A 790 -35.40 -33.82 23.30
C ILE A 790 -36.05 -35.20 23.44
N GLU A 791 -37.37 -35.26 23.55
CA GLU A 791 -38.11 -36.52 23.66
C GLU A 791 -37.97 -37.39 22.41
N GLN A 792 -38.07 -36.79 21.22
CA GLN A 792 -37.86 -37.50 19.95
C GLN A 792 -36.45 -38.10 19.87
N VAL A 793 -35.42 -37.34 20.22
CA VAL A 793 -34.02 -37.82 20.20
C VAL A 793 -33.82 -39.02 21.12
N GLN A 794 -34.40 -39.01 22.33
CA GLN A 794 -34.21 -40.09 23.30
C GLN A 794 -34.90 -41.41 22.90
N ASN A 795 -35.97 -41.33 22.10
CA ASN A 795 -36.78 -42.49 21.71
C ASN A 795 -36.30 -43.18 20.42
N ILE A 796 -35.32 -42.63 19.70
CA ILE A 796 -34.76 -43.23 18.48
C ILE A 796 -33.69 -44.28 18.82
N ASP A 797 -33.90 -45.54 18.43
CA ASP A 797 -32.89 -46.60 18.57
C ASP A 797 -32.00 -46.71 17.32
N ILE A 798 -30.79 -46.15 17.42
CA ILE A 798 -29.79 -46.10 16.34
C ILE A 798 -29.29 -47.50 15.94
N ASN A 799 -29.34 -48.49 16.85
CA ASN A 799 -28.81 -49.85 16.57
C ASN A 799 -29.80 -50.75 15.82
N SER A 800 -31.07 -50.34 15.73
CA SER A 800 -32.15 -51.18 15.16
C SER A 800 -32.39 -50.97 13.66
N VAL A 801 -31.84 -49.90 13.05
CA VAL A 801 -32.11 -49.51 11.66
C VAL A 801 -30.81 -49.16 10.91
N GLN A 802 -30.52 -49.85 9.81
CA GLN A 802 -29.51 -49.40 8.83
C GLN A 802 -30.12 -48.27 7.98
N SER A 803 -30.04 -47.03 8.45
CA SER A 803 -30.41 -45.81 7.71
C SER A 803 -29.24 -44.84 7.65
N ASP A 804 -29.09 -44.16 6.51
CA ASP A 804 -28.07 -43.12 6.32
C ASP A 804 -28.41 -41.84 7.09
N PHE A 805 -29.69 -41.61 7.41
CA PHE A 805 -30.17 -40.45 8.18
C PHE A 805 -31.33 -40.81 9.12
N PHE A 806 -31.43 -40.06 10.22
CA PHE A 806 -32.54 -40.09 11.18
C PHE A 806 -33.25 -38.74 11.22
N ASP A 807 -34.58 -38.77 11.25
CA ASP A 807 -35.42 -37.61 11.04
C ASP A 807 -36.06 -37.13 12.35
N ILE A 808 -35.88 -35.85 12.66
CA ILE A 808 -36.49 -35.21 13.83
C ILE A 808 -37.43 -34.11 13.35
N SER A 809 -38.68 -34.13 13.84
CA SER A 809 -39.72 -33.19 13.43
C SER A 809 -39.77 -31.97 14.36
N ILE A 810 -39.73 -30.78 13.77
CA ILE A 810 -39.89 -29.47 14.43
C ILE A 810 -40.99 -28.66 13.72
N LYS A 811 -41.45 -27.55 14.32
CA LYS A 811 -42.27 -26.56 13.60
C LYS A 811 -41.46 -25.29 13.35
N LEU A 812 -41.41 -24.87 12.09
CA LEU A 812 -40.72 -23.66 11.63
C LEU A 812 -41.68 -22.88 10.72
N GLU A 813 -41.90 -21.59 10.97
CA GLU A 813 -42.91 -20.78 10.25
C GLU A 813 -44.32 -21.41 10.26
N ASN A 814 -44.73 -22.01 11.39
CA ASN A 814 -45.97 -22.80 11.53
C ASN A 814 -46.09 -24.02 10.58
N LYS A 815 -45.01 -24.43 9.92
CA LYS A 815 -44.98 -25.60 9.04
C LYS A 815 -44.19 -26.74 9.69
N PRO A 816 -44.69 -27.99 9.61
CA PRO A 816 -43.90 -29.15 10.02
C PRO A 816 -42.64 -29.23 9.15
N THR A 817 -41.49 -29.24 9.79
CA THR A 817 -40.17 -29.22 9.15
C THR A 817 -39.31 -30.30 9.77
N THR A 818 -38.63 -31.09 8.94
CA THR A 818 -37.77 -32.19 9.40
C THR A 818 -36.30 -31.76 9.39
N ILE A 819 -35.56 -32.18 10.42
CA ILE A 819 -34.10 -32.08 10.47
C ILE A 819 -33.52 -33.48 10.33
N HIS A 820 -32.61 -33.65 9.37
CA HIS A 820 -31.94 -34.91 9.07
C HIS A 820 -30.59 -35.00 9.83
N PHE A 821 -30.39 -36.07 10.60
CA PHE A 821 -29.18 -36.34 11.38
C PHE A 821 -28.46 -37.60 10.88
N THR A 822 -27.13 -37.55 10.74
CA THR A 822 -26.31 -38.76 10.57
C THR A 822 -26.32 -39.60 11.85
N PRO A 823 -26.08 -40.92 11.77
CA PRO A 823 -26.03 -41.80 12.94
C PRO A 823 -25.05 -41.29 14.02
N LYS A 824 -23.89 -40.76 13.59
CA LYS A 824 -22.85 -40.25 14.47
C LYS A 824 -23.24 -38.92 15.13
N HIS A 825 -23.89 -38.01 14.40
CA HIS A 825 -24.37 -36.75 14.96
C HIS A 825 -25.53 -36.97 15.94
N LEU A 826 -26.48 -37.86 15.62
CA LEU A 826 -27.58 -38.19 16.52
C LEU A 826 -27.07 -38.86 17.80
N LEU A 827 -26.10 -39.78 17.69
CA LEU A 827 -25.49 -40.43 18.85
C LEU A 827 -24.80 -39.41 19.78
N ALA A 828 -24.10 -38.43 19.22
CA ALA A 828 -23.48 -37.35 20.00
C ALA A 828 -24.53 -36.54 20.78
N LEU A 829 -25.65 -36.20 20.12
CA LEU A 829 -26.78 -35.50 20.74
C LEU A 829 -27.46 -36.34 21.83
N GLN A 830 -27.67 -37.65 21.63
CA GLN A 830 -28.24 -38.57 22.62
C GLN A 830 -27.34 -38.68 23.87
N VAL A 831 -26.04 -38.87 23.68
CA VAL A 831 -25.07 -38.98 24.78
C VAL A 831 -25.00 -37.68 25.58
N ALA A 832 -25.00 -36.53 24.89
CA ALA A 832 -24.99 -35.23 25.54
C ALA A 832 -26.26 -35.01 26.39
N ILE A 833 -27.45 -35.25 25.82
CA ILE A 833 -28.72 -35.13 26.55
C ILE A 833 -28.74 -36.04 27.79
N LYS A 834 -28.28 -37.29 27.64
CA LYS A 834 -28.22 -38.24 28.76
C LYS A 834 -27.30 -37.75 29.87
N LYS A 835 -26.10 -37.29 29.52
CA LYS A 835 -25.11 -36.78 30.49
C LYS A 835 -25.57 -35.52 31.20
N ILE A 836 -26.19 -34.59 30.48
CA ILE A 836 -26.74 -33.36 31.07
C ILE A 836 -27.86 -33.71 32.07
N LYS A 837 -28.77 -34.63 31.71
CA LYS A 837 -29.83 -35.09 32.63
C LYS A 837 -29.29 -35.84 33.86
N GLU A 838 -28.24 -36.65 33.71
CA GLU A 838 -27.56 -37.31 34.85
C GLU A 838 -27.03 -36.27 35.86
N ILE A 839 -26.39 -35.21 35.37
CA ILE A 839 -25.87 -34.12 36.21
C ILE A 839 -27.00 -33.32 36.86
N GLU A 840 -28.11 -33.10 36.15
CA GLU A 840 -29.31 -32.44 36.72
C GLU A 840 -29.96 -33.25 37.85
N THR A 841 -29.92 -34.59 37.79
CA THR A 841 -30.51 -35.47 38.80
C THR A 841 -29.65 -35.69 40.04
N ASP A 842 -28.32 -35.57 39.95
CA ASP A 842 -27.39 -35.82 41.06
C ASP A 842 -27.34 -34.68 42.10
N GLY A 843 -28.09 -33.58 41.89
CA GLY A 843 -28.40 -32.60 42.93
C GLY A 843 -27.21 -31.82 43.48
N THR A 844 -26.06 -31.81 42.80
CA THR A 844 -24.99 -30.84 43.07
C THR A 844 -25.38 -29.49 42.47
N PHE A 845 -26.27 -28.78 43.16
CA PHE A 845 -26.56 -27.36 42.97
C PHE A 845 -25.90 -26.52 44.07
#